data_AF-A0A8C1CZS1-F1
#
_entry.id   AF-A0A8C1CZS1-F1
#
_cell.length_a   1.000
_cell.length_b   1.000
_cell.length_c   1.000
_cell.angle_alpha   90.00
_cell.angle_beta   90.00
_cell.angle_gamma   90.00
#
_symmetry.space_group_name_H-M   'P 1'
#
loop_
_entity.id
_entity.type
_entity.pdbx_description
1 polymer ?
#
loop_
_entity_poly.entity_id
_entity_poly.type
_entity_poly.pdbx_seq_one_letter_code
_entity_poly.pdbx_strand_id
1 'polypeptide(L)'
;MAESESLHLSIGVLGISGGSLLLLVNNYASSPDEPVITNTALGVLLLIFAALLAYSGVRRSQSHNVLFGSLCLTVSALWCGSGLVHILAGENIINTSRGLRDAMVPGLAAFTLALLAICIVAILCHEVVLSFIALSICLACAHQIAGLADSAFGQAATAVCYLMVCFVGAYFGSGRLLSYITQRKIQLPGTFNKDSVKPIQIQEVNDIVTVGVIMNLLSASVLACPLLGVVPKLFSGHVPWLWTAGVFQLGVCVKSYRSMDTLAATFYGFTSILRFTEGYTALVVHFTNQVPYSPVPFPVVFSVLFFILALFNLQGGFVNTIYQLFFVAYCIAIASEPQSFFQRGTQGVQAAIFVASAFVLFITLYNMASSNKIPTGAGFLKNLLARSNRFVLQTNSKDLHAPYLGYSKYADAEVLGHGCSVLAAFSITASLSSGNPLAILILPWAVVSGGVLHLICGSVAFARGKTLESSTFILYGIMWTVWGLTRFGGLYGDVRGLHLAVGIISFMLFNVLVTAGALFLNKAWFIYTFTFQLILISFLLDAVGALPYGYDIGVTIILGLVSFYMFLASIFNCTFKSPQMPFGDPFIKLSGFGGGKDSCPHLPARKSSSVQQIAEIMKNGGICGMPTDTVYVLVAACNRPQAVEKAYKVKKQAKERPMSLWISSIKQLEPVRDQISPLLWDFMEAAWPSSISLVIARAPWMEFFGLGDSSKYIGTPQSIAIRNPDCTVATHLINAVGPIAVTSANPTGEADTTHHNQVYAKLGDKVDGVLCDGPSPENIASTVVDCTKIENGQIGFFRVGLIPKSKVLQIFEGIQKKHMHGQMNAAFETDVADPHRHLTVSQTNLSETQTDSGISQNSPANSQSSLDLSQHEEEEEEDESL
;
A
#
# COMPACT_ATOMS: atom_id res chain seq x y z
N MET A 1 -4.21 9.14 -14.88
CA MET A 1 -4.62 7.95 -14.10
C MET A 1 -4.91 6.77 -15.02
N ALA A 2 -5.98 6.79 -15.83
CA ALA A 2 -6.32 5.72 -16.77
C ALA A 2 -5.18 5.31 -17.74
N GLU A 3 -4.34 6.26 -18.17
CA GLU A 3 -3.22 5.97 -19.07
C GLU A 3 -2.08 5.23 -18.38
N SER A 4 -1.65 5.68 -17.19
CA SER A 4 -0.67 4.98 -16.34
C SER A 4 -1.12 3.57 -15.94
N GLU A 5 -2.43 3.33 -15.82
CA GLU A 5 -2.99 2.00 -15.56
C GLU A 5 -2.92 1.05 -16.76
N SER A 6 -2.82 1.59 -17.99
CA SER A 6 -2.55 0.82 -19.21
C SER A 6 -1.09 0.39 -19.28
N LEU A 7 -0.15 1.29 -18.97
CA LEU A 7 1.29 0.98 -19.01
C LEU A 7 1.67 -0.15 -18.03
N HIS A 8 1.22 -0.09 -16.78
CA HIS A 8 1.49 -1.16 -15.81
C HIS A 8 0.82 -2.49 -16.17
N LEU A 9 -0.32 -2.46 -16.88
CA LEU A 9 -0.96 -3.66 -17.42
C LEU A 9 -0.09 -4.31 -18.50
N SER A 10 0.39 -3.53 -19.47
CA SER A 10 1.34 -4.01 -20.48
C SER A 10 2.60 -4.59 -19.85
N ILE A 11 3.21 -3.90 -18.87
CA ILE A 11 4.41 -4.41 -18.18
C ILE A 11 4.14 -5.75 -17.49
N GLY A 12 3.00 -5.91 -16.82
CA GLY A 12 2.62 -7.18 -16.18
C GLY A 12 2.40 -8.31 -17.20
N VAL A 13 1.64 -8.05 -18.27
CA VAL A 13 1.35 -9.05 -19.31
C VAL A 13 2.62 -9.44 -20.09
N LEU A 14 3.48 -8.47 -20.43
CA LEU A 14 4.76 -8.71 -21.09
C LEU A 14 5.76 -9.41 -20.16
N GLY A 15 5.73 -9.15 -18.85
CA GLY A 15 6.52 -9.90 -17.87
C GLY A 15 6.09 -11.37 -17.76
N ILE A 16 4.78 -11.65 -17.80
CA ILE A 16 4.25 -13.03 -17.86
C ILE A 16 4.67 -13.68 -19.20
N SER A 17 4.63 -12.94 -20.31
CA SER A 17 5.08 -13.43 -21.62
C SER A 17 6.58 -13.76 -21.62
N GLY A 18 7.44 -12.87 -21.10
CA GLY A 18 8.90 -13.06 -21.11
C GLY A 18 9.38 -14.24 -20.25
N GLY A 19 8.86 -14.39 -19.04
CA GLY A 19 9.18 -15.58 -18.22
C GLY A 19 8.56 -16.88 -18.75
N SER A 20 7.43 -16.80 -19.47
CA SER A 20 6.91 -17.96 -20.21
C SER A 20 7.80 -18.32 -21.41
N LEU A 21 8.35 -17.33 -22.12
CA LEU A 21 9.28 -17.56 -23.23
C LEU A 21 10.58 -18.22 -22.76
N LEU A 22 11.11 -17.79 -21.61
CA LEU A 22 12.24 -18.42 -20.94
C LEU A 22 11.97 -19.91 -20.63
N LEU A 23 10.79 -20.22 -20.07
CA LEU A 23 10.40 -21.59 -19.74
C LEU A 23 10.06 -22.42 -20.98
N LEU A 24 9.51 -21.83 -22.03
CA LEU A 24 9.34 -22.44 -23.35
C LEU A 24 10.69 -22.87 -23.94
N VAL A 25 11.65 -21.94 -24.04
CA VAL A 25 12.99 -22.24 -24.57
C VAL A 25 13.66 -23.34 -23.75
N ASN A 26 13.59 -23.26 -22.42
CA ASN A 26 14.19 -24.28 -21.55
C ASN A 26 13.57 -25.67 -21.73
N ASN A 27 12.24 -25.79 -21.91
CA ASN A 27 11.57 -27.09 -22.05
C ASN A 27 11.50 -27.62 -23.49
N TYR A 28 11.89 -26.81 -24.50
CA TYR A 28 11.86 -27.19 -25.91
C TYR A 28 13.25 -27.38 -26.53
N ALA A 29 14.25 -26.62 -26.08
CA ALA A 29 15.59 -26.63 -26.66
C ALA A 29 16.58 -27.55 -25.93
N SER A 30 16.26 -28.03 -24.72
CA SER A 30 17.09 -29.01 -24.01
C SER A 30 17.01 -30.37 -24.70
N SER A 31 18.14 -30.87 -25.21
CA SER A 31 18.33 -32.31 -25.31
C SER A 31 18.40 -32.91 -23.88
N PRO A 32 18.19 -34.23 -23.69
CA PRO A 32 18.38 -34.83 -22.37
C PRO A 32 19.84 -34.76 -21.88
N ASP A 33 20.80 -34.52 -22.79
CA ASP A 33 22.24 -34.57 -22.52
C ASP A 33 22.88 -33.18 -22.30
N GLU A 34 22.36 -32.11 -22.94
CA GLU A 34 22.83 -30.72 -22.75
C GLU A 34 21.67 -29.71 -22.58
N PRO A 35 21.51 -29.10 -21.39
CA PRO A 35 20.53 -28.05 -21.17
C PRO A 35 21.04 -26.69 -21.67
N VAL A 36 20.33 -26.09 -22.64
CA VAL A 36 20.66 -24.79 -23.27
C VAL A 36 20.73 -23.63 -22.27
N ILE A 37 20.08 -23.74 -21.10
CA ILE A 37 20.20 -22.80 -19.99
C ILE A 37 20.57 -23.60 -18.74
N THR A 38 21.66 -23.23 -18.06
CA THR A 38 22.07 -23.90 -16.82
C THR A 38 21.06 -23.63 -15.70
N ASN A 39 20.89 -24.60 -14.79
CA ASN A 39 19.90 -24.51 -13.71
C ASN A 39 20.06 -23.23 -12.86
N THR A 40 21.29 -22.83 -12.51
CA THR A 40 21.56 -21.58 -11.77
C THR A 40 21.14 -20.35 -12.59
N ALA A 41 21.46 -20.29 -13.89
CA ALA A 41 21.08 -19.16 -14.75
C ALA A 41 19.56 -19.07 -14.96
N LEU A 42 18.89 -20.20 -15.20
CA LEU A 42 17.43 -20.28 -15.30
C LEU A 42 16.78 -19.75 -14.01
N GLY A 43 17.27 -20.17 -12.84
CA GLY A 43 16.73 -19.75 -11.55
C GLY A 43 16.91 -18.26 -11.26
N VAL A 44 18.07 -17.69 -11.60
CA VAL A 44 18.32 -16.23 -11.49
C VAL A 44 17.40 -15.44 -12.41
N LEU A 45 17.23 -15.88 -13.67
CA LEU A 45 16.32 -15.22 -14.62
C LEU A 45 14.85 -15.28 -14.17
N LEU A 46 14.41 -16.42 -13.62
CA LEU A 46 13.08 -16.56 -13.02
C LEU A 46 12.87 -15.63 -11.82
N LEU A 47 13.89 -15.40 -10.99
CA LEU A 47 13.83 -14.43 -9.89
C LEU A 47 13.69 -12.98 -10.37
N ILE A 48 14.36 -12.61 -11.47
CA ILE A 48 14.23 -11.27 -12.08
C ILE A 48 12.79 -11.07 -12.60
N PHE A 49 12.25 -12.03 -13.34
CA PHE A 49 10.85 -11.96 -13.79
C PHE A 49 9.85 -11.98 -12.62
N ALA A 50 10.11 -12.77 -11.57
CA ALA A 50 9.29 -12.79 -10.36
C ALA A 50 9.24 -11.40 -9.69
N ALA A 51 10.37 -10.71 -9.54
CA ALA A 51 10.44 -9.38 -8.96
C ALA A 51 9.66 -8.33 -9.78
N LEU A 52 9.75 -8.38 -11.12
CA LEU A 52 9.00 -7.51 -12.02
C LEU A 52 7.48 -7.73 -11.90
N LEU A 53 7.03 -8.99 -11.81
CA LEU A 53 5.63 -9.32 -11.59
C LEU A 53 5.12 -8.97 -10.19
N ALA A 54 5.96 -9.10 -9.16
CA ALA A 54 5.65 -8.64 -7.81
C ALA A 54 5.41 -7.14 -7.79
N TYR A 55 6.28 -6.34 -8.44
CA TYR A 55 6.11 -4.89 -8.55
C TYR A 55 4.79 -4.52 -9.24
N SER A 56 4.48 -5.14 -10.38
CA SER A 56 3.23 -4.88 -11.11
C SER A 56 1.98 -5.24 -10.30
N GLY A 57 1.95 -6.42 -9.68
CA GLY A 57 0.83 -6.88 -8.84
C GLY A 57 0.64 -6.04 -7.57
N VAL A 58 1.73 -5.66 -6.89
CA VAL A 58 1.68 -4.76 -5.72
C VAL A 58 1.13 -3.40 -6.10
N ARG A 59 1.56 -2.82 -7.23
CA ARG A 59 1.03 -1.55 -7.75
C ARG A 59 -0.45 -1.65 -8.13
N ARG A 60 -0.91 -2.76 -8.72
CA ARG A 60 -2.25 -2.83 -9.33
C ARG A 60 -3.41 -3.16 -8.39
N SER A 61 -3.22 -3.82 -7.23
CA SER A 61 -4.32 -3.96 -6.23
C SER A 61 -4.58 -2.67 -5.42
N GLN A 62 -4.65 -1.56 -6.18
CA GLN A 62 -5.10 -0.21 -5.84
C GLN A 62 -5.99 0.36 -6.98
N SER A 63 -6.30 -0.43 -8.02
CA SER A 63 -7.19 -0.08 -9.13
C SER A 63 -8.02 -1.27 -9.62
N HIS A 64 -8.97 -1.03 -10.54
CA HIS A 64 -10.19 -1.81 -10.73
C HIS A 64 -10.07 -3.28 -11.22
N ASN A 65 -8.87 -3.86 -11.46
CA ASN A 65 -8.72 -5.28 -11.86
C ASN A 65 -8.00 -6.10 -10.78
N VAL A 66 -8.75 -6.51 -9.76
CA VAL A 66 -8.28 -7.32 -8.62
C VAL A 66 -7.73 -8.68 -9.06
N LEU A 67 -8.39 -9.33 -10.01
CA LEU A 67 -7.99 -10.65 -10.52
C LEU A 67 -6.61 -10.62 -11.21
N PHE A 68 -6.32 -9.58 -12.00
CA PHE A 68 -5.00 -9.43 -12.64
C PHE A 68 -3.88 -9.22 -11.61
N GLY A 69 -4.11 -8.40 -10.58
CA GLY A 69 -3.16 -8.23 -9.48
C GLY A 69 -2.87 -9.54 -8.76
N SER A 70 -3.92 -10.35 -8.54
CA SER A 70 -3.82 -11.69 -7.95
C SER A 70 -3.03 -12.66 -8.83
N LEU A 71 -3.28 -12.68 -10.15
CA LEU A 71 -2.54 -13.52 -11.09
C LEU A 71 -1.05 -13.16 -11.13
N CYS A 72 -0.70 -11.87 -11.23
CA CYS A 72 0.71 -11.44 -11.24
C CYS A 72 1.46 -11.87 -9.98
N LEU A 73 0.83 -11.73 -8.80
CA LEU A 73 1.45 -12.16 -7.53
C LEU A 73 1.52 -13.69 -7.39
N THR A 74 0.58 -14.42 -7.99
CA THR A 74 0.59 -15.89 -8.03
C THR A 74 1.73 -16.41 -8.91
N VAL A 75 1.86 -15.90 -10.14
CA VAL A 75 2.94 -16.28 -11.09
C VAL A 75 4.30 -15.83 -10.56
N SER A 76 4.37 -14.65 -9.93
CA SER A 76 5.57 -14.17 -9.24
C SER A 76 6.03 -15.13 -8.13
N ALA A 77 5.12 -15.60 -7.27
CA ALA A 77 5.47 -16.56 -6.22
C ALA A 77 5.86 -17.94 -6.79
N LEU A 78 5.19 -18.41 -7.84
CA LEU A 78 5.53 -19.64 -8.56
C LEU A 78 6.97 -19.59 -9.09
N TRP A 79 7.34 -18.51 -9.79
CA TRP A 79 8.68 -18.36 -10.36
C TRP A 79 9.76 -18.05 -9.31
N CYS A 80 9.40 -17.37 -8.21
CA CYS A 80 10.31 -17.15 -7.07
C CYS A 80 10.71 -18.47 -6.41
N GLY A 81 9.73 -19.30 -6.01
CA GLY A 81 9.99 -20.60 -5.39
C GLY A 81 10.67 -21.57 -6.36
N SER A 82 10.21 -21.63 -7.61
CA SER A 82 10.79 -22.48 -8.65
C SER A 82 12.26 -22.10 -8.95
N GLY A 83 12.53 -20.81 -9.16
CA GLY A 83 13.87 -20.32 -9.47
C GLY A 83 14.89 -20.58 -8.36
N LEU A 84 14.47 -20.45 -7.09
CA LEU A 84 15.30 -20.82 -5.95
C LEU A 84 15.62 -22.33 -5.90
N VAL A 85 14.67 -23.22 -6.21
CA VAL A 85 14.94 -24.67 -6.31
C VAL A 85 15.87 -24.99 -7.48
N HIS A 86 15.70 -24.32 -8.63
CA HIS A 86 16.64 -24.47 -9.76
C HIS A 86 18.06 -24.00 -9.39
N ILE A 87 18.23 -22.94 -8.59
CA ILE A 87 19.55 -22.57 -8.04
C ILE A 87 20.09 -23.70 -7.14
N LEU A 88 19.31 -24.24 -6.20
CA LEU A 88 19.76 -25.37 -5.36
C LEU A 88 20.11 -26.63 -6.17
N ALA A 89 19.49 -26.84 -7.34
CA ALA A 89 19.84 -27.92 -8.25
C ALA A 89 21.13 -27.64 -9.04
N GLY A 90 21.35 -26.39 -9.47
CA GLY A 90 22.58 -25.97 -10.16
C GLY A 90 23.82 -26.00 -9.26
N GLU A 91 23.67 -25.58 -7.99
CA GLU A 91 24.73 -25.63 -6.97
C GLU A 91 24.93 -27.04 -6.36
N ASN A 92 24.36 -28.09 -6.97
CA ASN A 92 24.50 -29.49 -6.55
C ASN A 92 24.09 -29.77 -5.08
N ILE A 93 23.17 -28.97 -4.51
CA ILE A 93 22.55 -29.23 -3.21
C ILE A 93 21.44 -30.30 -3.37
N ILE A 94 20.83 -30.39 -4.56
CA ILE A 94 19.80 -31.38 -4.92
C ILE A 94 20.38 -32.40 -5.92
N ASN A 95 21.28 -33.26 -5.45
CA ASN A 95 22.13 -34.17 -6.24
C ASN A 95 21.45 -35.31 -7.05
N THR A 96 20.13 -35.27 -7.31
CA THR A 96 19.46 -36.29 -8.14
C THR A 96 18.27 -35.72 -8.90
N SER A 97 17.98 -36.27 -10.08
CA SER A 97 16.75 -36.02 -10.85
C SER A 97 15.48 -36.29 -10.02
N ARG A 98 15.49 -37.36 -9.23
CA ARG A 98 14.42 -37.68 -8.25
C ARG A 98 14.32 -36.62 -7.15
N GLY A 99 15.43 -36.06 -6.68
CA GLY A 99 15.44 -34.93 -5.77
C GLY A 99 14.84 -33.65 -6.38
N LEU A 100 15.12 -33.35 -7.65
CA LEU A 100 14.50 -32.21 -8.34
C LEU A 100 12.99 -32.40 -8.48
N ARG A 101 12.52 -33.59 -8.89
CA ARG A 101 11.10 -33.98 -8.86
C ARG A 101 10.49 -33.75 -7.47
N ASP A 102 11.08 -34.35 -6.45
CA ASP A 102 10.52 -34.38 -5.10
C ASP A 102 10.50 -32.98 -4.46
N ALA A 103 11.42 -32.08 -4.84
CA ALA A 103 11.39 -30.66 -4.47
C ALA A 103 10.36 -29.83 -5.26
N MET A 104 10.16 -30.11 -6.56
CA MET A 104 9.27 -29.36 -7.45
C MET A 104 7.78 -29.64 -7.20
N VAL A 105 7.41 -30.92 -7.12
CA VAL A 105 6.01 -31.37 -7.24
C VAL A 105 5.05 -30.72 -6.24
N PRO A 106 5.37 -30.56 -4.93
CA PRO A 106 4.44 -29.92 -3.99
C PRO A 106 4.14 -28.45 -4.33
N GLY A 107 5.15 -27.70 -4.78
CA GLY A 107 4.97 -26.31 -5.21
C GLY A 107 4.11 -26.21 -6.45
N LEU A 108 4.47 -26.96 -7.50
CA LEU A 108 3.71 -26.99 -8.75
C LEU A 108 2.25 -27.43 -8.54
N ALA A 109 1.99 -28.39 -7.65
CA ALA A 109 0.63 -28.87 -7.36
C ALA A 109 -0.24 -27.78 -6.72
N ALA A 110 0.30 -27.04 -5.74
CA ALA A 110 -0.41 -25.92 -5.12
C ALA A 110 -0.69 -24.78 -6.12
N PHE A 111 0.28 -24.42 -6.96
CA PHE A 111 0.09 -23.38 -7.98
C PHE A 111 -0.86 -23.81 -9.10
N THR A 112 -0.87 -25.09 -9.50
CA THR A 112 -1.88 -25.65 -10.42
C THR A 112 -3.30 -25.39 -9.87
N LEU A 113 -3.56 -25.74 -8.61
CA LEU A 113 -4.88 -25.53 -8.00
C LEU A 113 -5.23 -24.05 -7.82
N ALA A 114 -4.26 -23.20 -7.48
CA ALA A 114 -4.47 -21.75 -7.35
C ALA A 114 -4.79 -21.07 -8.70
N LEU A 115 -4.05 -21.43 -9.75
CA LEU A 115 -4.27 -20.92 -11.11
C LEU A 115 -5.59 -21.43 -11.70
N LEU A 116 -5.99 -22.67 -11.39
CA LEU A 116 -7.31 -23.20 -11.74
C LEU A 116 -8.44 -22.38 -11.07
N ALA A 117 -8.31 -22.05 -9.79
CA ALA A 117 -9.29 -21.21 -9.09
C ALA A 117 -9.38 -19.80 -9.69
N ILE A 118 -8.24 -19.18 -10.02
CA ILE A 118 -8.18 -17.87 -10.72
C ILE A 118 -8.83 -17.99 -12.11
N CYS A 119 -8.56 -19.06 -12.86
CA CYS A 119 -9.16 -19.30 -14.17
C CYS A 119 -10.69 -19.41 -14.09
N ILE A 120 -11.23 -20.25 -13.19
CA ILE A 120 -12.69 -20.45 -13.06
C ILE A 120 -13.37 -19.12 -12.70
N VAL A 121 -12.82 -18.34 -11.78
CA VAL A 121 -13.39 -17.02 -11.44
C VAL A 121 -13.25 -16.02 -12.59
N ALA A 122 -12.14 -16.04 -13.34
CA ALA A 122 -11.99 -15.20 -14.54
C ALA A 122 -13.02 -15.54 -15.64
N ILE A 123 -13.38 -16.82 -15.82
CA ILE A 123 -14.49 -17.24 -16.71
C ILE A 123 -15.82 -16.68 -16.21
N LEU A 124 -16.13 -16.87 -14.91
CA LEU A 124 -17.38 -16.40 -14.28
C LEU A 124 -17.53 -14.87 -14.30
N CYS A 125 -16.41 -14.13 -14.32
CA CYS A 125 -16.36 -12.67 -14.44
C CYS A 125 -16.11 -12.17 -15.87
N HIS A 126 -16.14 -13.06 -16.88
CA HIS A 126 -15.93 -12.77 -18.30
C HIS A 126 -14.57 -12.12 -18.66
N GLU A 127 -13.53 -12.23 -17.81
CA GLU A 127 -12.16 -11.82 -18.13
C GLU A 127 -11.44 -12.89 -18.98
N VAL A 128 -11.89 -13.08 -20.23
CA VAL A 128 -11.43 -14.14 -21.16
C VAL A 128 -9.91 -14.21 -21.29
N VAL A 129 -9.23 -13.07 -21.44
CA VAL A 129 -7.75 -13.01 -21.59
C VAL A 129 -7.05 -13.50 -20.32
N LEU A 130 -7.58 -13.14 -19.15
CA LEU A 130 -7.01 -13.56 -17.86
C LEU A 130 -7.24 -15.05 -17.62
N SER A 131 -8.45 -15.54 -17.94
CA SER A 131 -8.77 -16.97 -17.92
C SER A 131 -7.80 -17.76 -18.79
N PHE A 132 -7.56 -17.33 -20.04
CA PHE A 132 -6.69 -18.06 -20.96
C PHE A 132 -5.25 -18.14 -20.43
N ILE A 133 -4.68 -17.03 -19.96
CA ILE A 133 -3.33 -17.01 -19.38
C ILE A 133 -3.27 -17.90 -18.12
N ALA A 134 -4.25 -17.80 -17.22
CA ALA A 134 -4.30 -18.62 -16.01
C ALA A 134 -4.42 -20.11 -16.32
N LEU A 135 -5.26 -20.48 -17.31
CA LEU A 135 -5.45 -21.86 -17.77
C LEU A 135 -4.17 -22.42 -18.40
N SER A 136 -3.51 -21.67 -19.28
CA SER A 136 -2.28 -22.12 -19.93
C SER A 136 -1.13 -22.33 -18.93
N ILE A 137 -0.96 -21.44 -17.94
CA ILE A 137 0.07 -21.65 -16.88
C ILE A 137 -0.34 -22.80 -15.94
N CYS A 138 -1.64 -22.96 -15.64
CA CYS A 138 -2.15 -24.11 -14.89
C CYS A 138 -1.83 -25.45 -15.58
N LEU A 139 -2.11 -25.55 -16.88
CA LEU A 139 -1.78 -26.73 -17.69
C LEU A 139 -0.26 -26.94 -17.80
N ALA A 140 0.52 -25.86 -17.95
CA ALA A 140 1.98 -25.96 -17.95
C ALA A 140 2.53 -26.55 -16.65
N CYS A 141 1.99 -26.15 -15.48
CA CYS A 141 2.36 -26.71 -14.18
C CYS A 141 1.98 -28.19 -14.07
N ALA A 142 0.78 -28.58 -14.52
CA ALA A 142 0.34 -29.98 -14.53
C ALA A 142 1.20 -30.87 -15.45
N HIS A 143 1.51 -30.40 -16.66
CA HIS A 143 2.41 -31.10 -17.58
C HIS A 143 3.86 -31.13 -17.10
N GLN A 144 4.31 -30.12 -16.34
CA GLN A 144 5.64 -30.12 -15.72
C GLN A 144 5.73 -31.15 -14.58
N ILE A 145 4.67 -31.33 -13.78
CA ILE A 145 4.58 -32.44 -12.80
C ILE A 145 4.67 -33.80 -13.51
N ALA A 146 3.98 -33.96 -14.64
CA ALA A 146 4.08 -35.18 -15.45
C ALA A 146 5.49 -35.36 -16.04
N GLY A 147 6.13 -34.30 -16.54
CA GLY A 147 7.48 -34.30 -17.09
C GLY A 147 8.58 -34.66 -16.07
N LEU A 148 8.33 -34.38 -14.79
CA LEU A 148 9.18 -34.79 -13.67
C LEU A 148 8.96 -36.25 -13.23
N ALA A 149 7.98 -36.95 -13.81
CA ALA A 149 7.76 -38.39 -13.62
C ALA A 149 8.13 -39.20 -14.88
N ASP A 150 7.84 -38.66 -16.07
CA ASP A 150 8.24 -39.19 -17.38
C ASP A 150 8.60 -38.02 -18.32
N SER A 151 9.89 -37.93 -18.67
CA SER A 151 10.43 -36.88 -19.53
C SER A 151 9.83 -36.85 -20.93
N ALA A 152 9.40 -38.00 -21.47
CA ALA A 152 8.89 -38.09 -22.84
C ALA A 152 7.51 -37.44 -23.02
N PHE A 153 6.69 -37.39 -21.97
CA PHE A 153 5.31 -36.92 -22.05
C PHE A 153 5.12 -35.44 -21.68
N GLY A 154 5.85 -34.94 -20.68
CA GLY A 154 5.58 -33.61 -20.11
C GLY A 154 6.16 -32.42 -20.88
N GLN A 155 7.41 -32.52 -21.36
CA GLN A 155 8.19 -31.35 -21.82
C GLN A 155 7.54 -30.62 -23.01
N ALA A 156 7.15 -31.35 -24.06
CA ALA A 156 6.52 -30.77 -25.25
C ALA A 156 5.16 -30.12 -24.93
N ALA A 157 4.35 -30.73 -24.05
CA ALA A 157 3.07 -30.18 -23.64
C ALA A 157 3.24 -28.91 -22.78
N THR A 158 4.22 -28.89 -21.87
CA THR A 158 4.62 -27.71 -21.10
C THR A 158 5.09 -26.57 -22.01
N ALA A 159 5.90 -26.87 -23.03
CA ALA A 159 6.35 -25.91 -24.03
C ALA A 159 5.16 -25.30 -24.81
N VAL A 160 4.24 -26.11 -25.34
CA VAL A 160 3.04 -25.63 -26.06
C VAL A 160 2.18 -24.74 -25.15
N CYS A 161 2.01 -25.09 -23.87
CA CYS A 161 1.27 -24.26 -22.92
C CYS A 161 1.92 -22.89 -22.71
N TYR A 162 3.25 -22.82 -22.53
CA TYR A 162 3.94 -21.53 -22.42
C TYR A 162 3.97 -20.74 -23.74
N LEU A 163 4.02 -21.41 -24.90
CA LEU A 163 3.90 -20.77 -26.22
C LEU A 163 2.54 -20.06 -26.41
N MET A 164 1.44 -20.67 -25.93
CA MET A 164 0.12 -20.03 -25.91
C MET A 164 0.10 -18.77 -25.04
N VAL A 165 0.76 -18.80 -23.87
CA VAL A 165 0.94 -17.60 -23.02
C VAL A 165 1.78 -16.54 -23.74
N CYS A 166 2.82 -16.93 -24.47
CA CYS A 166 3.67 -16.01 -25.22
C CYS A 166 2.88 -15.27 -26.31
N PHE A 167 2.10 -15.98 -27.14
CA PHE A 167 1.32 -15.34 -28.20
C PHE A 167 0.25 -14.37 -27.67
N VAL A 168 -0.55 -14.81 -26.70
CA VAL A 168 -1.59 -13.96 -26.10
C VAL A 168 -0.97 -12.81 -25.30
N GLY A 169 0.08 -13.08 -24.53
CA GLY A 169 0.81 -12.08 -23.77
C GLY A 169 1.47 -11.02 -24.65
N ALA A 170 2.12 -11.41 -25.75
CA ALA A 170 2.70 -10.48 -26.70
C ALA A 170 1.61 -9.64 -27.39
N TYR A 171 0.54 -10.25 -27.90
CA TYR A 171 -0.53 -9.52 -28.60
C TYR A 171 -1.22 -8.47 -27.71
N PHE A 172 -1.70 -8.89 -26.53
CA PHE A 172 -2.41 -7.99 -25.61
C PHE A 172 -1.48 -7.00 -24.90
N GLY A 173 -0.26 -7.43 -24.55
CA GLY A 173 0.75 -6.57 -23.92
C GLY A 173 1.25 -5.48 -24.85
N SER A 174 1.71 -5.84 -26.05
CA SER A 174 2.23 -4.91 -27.04
C SER A 174 1.14 -4.04 -27.67
N GLY A 175 -0.07 -4.56 -27.91
CA GLY A 175 -1.20 -3.76 -28.40
C GLY A 175 -1.62 -2.65 -27.43
N ARG A 176 -1.62 -2.94 -26.13
CA ARG A 176 -1.86 -1.92 -25.09
C ARG A 176 -0.70 -0.94 -24.91
N LEU A 177 0.53 -1.39 -25.12
CA LEU A 177 1.73 -0.54 -25.06
C LEU A 177 1.79 0.42 -26.25
N LEU A 178 1.52 -0.08 -27.46
CA LEU A 178 1.45 0.72 -28.68
C LEU A 178 0.33 1.77 -28.62
N SER A 179 -0.85 1.39 -28.11
CA SER A 179 -1.95 2.34 -27.85
C SER A 179 -1.58 3.40 -26.80
N TYR A 180 -0.83 3.03 -25.75
CA TYR A 180 -0.32 4.00 -24.77
C TYR A 180 0.68 4.98 -25.41
N ILE A 181 1.70 4.48 -26.11
CA ILE A 181 2.72 5.29 -26.79
C ILE A 181 2.10 6.21 -27.85
N THR A 182 1.14 5.71 -28.63
CA THR A 182 0.48 6.47 -29.72
C THR A 182 -0.69 7.34 -29.25
N GLN A 183 -0.90 7.51 -27.93
CA GLN A 183 -2.02 8.28 -27.37
C GLN A 183 -3.38 7.86 -27.94
N ARG A 184 -3.60 6.53 -28.00
CA ARG A 184 -4.78 5.84 -28.54
C ARG A 184 -5.02 5.98 -30.05
N LYS A 185 -4.09 6.56 -30.83
CA LYS A 185 -4.19 6.64 -32.30
C LYS A 185 -4.18 5.26 -32.97
N ILE A 186 -3.43 4.31 -32.42
CA ILE A 186 -3.42 2.91 -32.88
C ILE A 186 -4.00 2.01 -31.78
N GLN A 187 -5.00 1.20 -32.12
CA GLN A 187 -5.65 0.26 -31.20
C GLN A 187 -5.80 -1.10 -31.88
N LEU A 188 -5.14 -2.15 -31.36
CA LEU A 188 -5.32 -3.51 -31.87
C LEU A 188 -6.68 -4.08 -31.42
N PRO A 189 -7.41 -4.82 -32.27
CA PRO A 189 -8.70 -5.43 -31.93
C PRO A 189 -8.67 -6.20 -30.61
N GLY A 190 -9.75 -6.09 -29.82
CA GLY A 190 -9.89 -6.76 -28.52
C GLY A 190 -8.99 -6.25 -27.39
N THR A 191 -7.90 -5.52 -27.67
CA THR A 191 -6.93 -5.12 -26.63
C THR A 191 -7.44 -4.07 -25.64
N PHE A 192 -8.55 -3.40 -25.94
CA PHE A 192 -9.28 -2.48 -25.06
C PHE A 192 -10.76 -2.85 -24.99
N ASN A 193 -11.34 -2.82 -23.79
CA ASN A 193 -12.75 -3.14 -23.56
C ASN A 193 -13.54 -1.86 -23.26
N LYS A 194 -14.51 -1.52 -24.12
CA LYS A 194 -15.23 -0.23 -24.10
C LYS A 194 -16.06 -0.02 -22.84
N ASP A 195 -16.62 -1.09 -22.27
CA ASP A 195 -17.59 -1.00 -21.16
C ASP A 195 -16.96 -0.87 -19.76
N SER A 196 -15.62 -0.72 -19.69
CA SER A 196 -14.87 -0.64 -18.43
C SER A 196 -15.08 0.64 -17.61
N VAL A 197 -15.90 1.59 -18.08
CA VAL A 197 -16.23 2.86 -17.40
C VAL A 197 -17.60 2.80 -16.73
N LYS A 198 -17.75 1.90 -15.74
CA LYS A 198 -18.79 2.02 -14.71
C LYS A 198 -18.11 2.32 -13.37
N PRO A 199 -18.42 3.44 -12.69
CA PRO A 199 -17.82 3.76 -11.40
C PRO A 199 -18.45 2.87 -10.31
N ILE A 200 -17.93 1.65 -10.18
CA ILE A 200 -18.20 0.79 -9.03
C ILE A 200 -17.72 1.55 -7.78
N GLN A 201 -18.55 1.62 -6.75
CA GLN A 201 -18.23 2.36 -5.53
C GLN A 201 -16.91 1.85 -4.93
N ILE A 202 -15.99 2.78 -4.66
CA ILE A 202 -14.69 2.48 -4.03
C ILE A 202 -14.93 2.10 -2.57
N GLN A 203 -15.21 0.81 -2.37
CA GLN A 203 -15.07 0.12 -1.10
C GLN A 203 -13.68 -0.51 -1.11
N GLU A 204 -12.80 -0.06 -0.21
CA GLU A 204 -11.42 -0.55 -0.11
C GLU A 204 -11.43 -1.99 0.45
N VAL A 205 -11.50 -2.96 -0.45
CA VAL A 205 -11.36 -4.38 -0.13
C VAL A 205 -9.89 -4.72 0.02
N ASN A 206 -9.56 -5.63 0.93
CA ASN A 206 -8.20 -6.13 1.13
C ASN A 206 -7.84 -7.17 0.05
N ASP A 207 -7.74 -6.72 -1.20
CA ASP A 207 -7.52 -7.50 -2.43
C ASP A 207 -6.42 -8.57 -2.33
N ILE A 208 -5.37 -8.30 -1.54
CA ILE A 208 -4.17 -9.13 -1.45
C ILE A 208 -4.33 -10.31 -0.47
N VAL A 209 -5.43 -10.39 0.29
CA VAL A 209 -5.78 -11.56 1.13
C VAL A 209 -5.74 -12.85 0.31
N THR A 210 -6.23 -12.79 -0.93
CA THR A 210 -6.15 -13.87 -1.93
C THR A 210 -4.74 -14.47 -2.03
N VAL A 211 -3.71 -13.64 -2.13
CA VAL A 211 -2.31 -14.09 -2.25
C VAL A 211 -1.84 -14.74 -0.95
N GLY A 212 -2.26 -14.20 0.20
CA GLY A 212 -2.00 -14.82 1.50
C GLY A 212 -2.58 -16.23 1.63
N VAL A 213 -3.80 -16.46 1.11
CA VAL A 213 -4.43 -17.79 1.06
C VAL A 213 -3.68 -18.72 0.09
N ILE A 214 -3.20 -18.24 -1.06
CA ILE A 214 -2.37 -19.03 -1.98
C ILE A 214 -1.04 -19.42 -1.32
N MET A 215 -0.42 -18.53 -0.53
CA MET A 215 0.81 -18.88 0.20
C MET A 215 0.56 -19.91 1.32
N ASN A 216 -0.60 -19.86 1.97
CA ASN A 216 -1.02 -20.93 2.88
C ASN A 216 -1.19 -22.25 2.13
N LEU A 217 -1.91 -22.26 0.99
CA LEU A 217 -2.08 -23.44 0.12
C LEU A 217 -0.74 -24.04 -0.32
N LEU A 218 0.22 -23.20 -0.73
CA LEU A 218 1.59 -23.61 -1.09
C LEU A 218 2.30 -24.32 0.07
N SER A 219 2.37 -23.67 1.22
CA SER A 219 3.05 -24.24 2.39
C SER A 219 2.38 -25.50 2.94
N ALA A 220 1.05 -25.56 2.87
CA ALA A 220 0.27 -26.73 3.28
C ALA A 220 0.50 -27.92 2.35
N SER A 221 0.64 -27.69 1.04
CA SER A 221 0.99 -28.74 0.08
C SER A 221 2.37 -29.33 0.38
N VAL A 222 3.38 -28.48 0.56
CA VAL A 222 4.76 -28.87 0.94
C VAL A 222 4.77 -29.75 2.19
N LEU A 223 3.99 -29.42 3.21
CA LEU A 223 3.94 -30.16 4.47
C LEU A 223 3.04 -31.41 4.42
N ALA A 224 2.01 -31.44 3.57
CA ALA A 224 1.08 -32.57 3.46
C ALA A 224 1.54 -33.66 2.47
N CYS A 225 2.30 -33.31 1.43
CA CYS A 225 2.79 -34.27 0.42
C CYS A 225 3.50 -35.53 0.98
N PRO A 226 4.28 -35.46 2.09
CA PRO A 226 4.85 -36.67 2.71
C PRO A 226 3.81 -37.64 3.30
N LEU A 227 2.73 -37.13 3.91
CA LEU A 227 1.65 -37.96 4.44
C LEU A 227 0.87 -38.67 3.32
N LEU A 228 0.73 -37.99 2.18
CA LEU A 228 0.06 -38.50 0.98
C LEU A 228 0.97 -39.40 0.11
N GLY A 229 2.22 -39.65 0.52
CA GLY A 229 3.17 -40.49 -0.22
C GLY A 229 3.67 -39.91 -1.55
N VAL A 230 3.37 -38.63 -1.84
CA VAL A 230 3.79 -37.93 -3.08
C VAL A 230 5.32 -37.72 -3.10
N VAL A 231 5.88 -37.49 -1.91
CA VAL A 231 7.29 -37.23 -1.61
C VAL A 231 7.69 -38.13 -0.43
N PRO A 232 8.87 -38.78 -0.42
CA PRO A 232 9.23 -39.74 0.63
C PRO A 232 9.54 -39.11 1.99
N LYS A 233 10.10 -37.89 2.01
CA LYS A 233 10.35 -37.08 3.22
C LYS A 233 10.62 -35.62 2.86
N LEU A 234 10.41 -34.71 3.82
CA LEU A 234 10.89 -33.33 3.72
C LEU A 234 12.44 -33.28 3.75
N PHE A 235 13.00 -32.33 3.01
CA PHE A 235 14.44 -32.06 2.91
C PHE A 235 14.69 -30.63 2.40
N SER A 236 15.95 -30.20 2.34
CA SER A 236 16.41 -28.84 1.96
C SER A 236 15.77 -28.25 0.69
N GLY A 237 15.49 -29.06 -0.34
CA GLY A 237 14.83 -28.61 -1.57
C GLY A 237 13.40 -28.06 -1.39
N HIS A 238 12.76 -28.29 -0.23
CA HIS A 238 11.45 -27.71 0.10
C HIS A 238 11.52 -26.32 0.75
N VAL A 239 12.68 -25.94 1.28
CA VAL A 239 12.89 -24.66 2.00
C VAL A 239 12.55 -23.44 1.12
N PRO A 240 12.91 -23.38 -0.18
CA PRO A 240 12.48 -22.32 -1.09
C PRO A 240 10.98 -22.03 -1.09
N TRP A 241 10.13 -23.05 -1.16
CA TRP A 241 8.67 -22.86 -1.20
C TRP A 241 8.12 -22.31 0.11
N LEU A 242 8.64 -22.79 1.25
CA LEU A 242 8.25 -22.28 2.58
C LEU A 242 8.71 -20.83 2.78
N TRP A 243 9.94 -20.49 2.41
CA TRP A 243 10.44 -19.12 2.55
C TRP A 243 9.82 -18.16 1.54
N THR A 244 9.50 -18.61 0.32
CA THR A 244 8.68 -17.83 -0.63
C THR A 244 7.30 -17.53 -0.03
N ALA A 245 6.63 -18.53 0.56
CA ALA A 245 5.37 -18.31 1.27
C ALA A 245 5.52 -17.29 2.42
N GLY A 246 6.57 -17.40 3.24
CA GLY A 246 6.87 -16.47 4.33
C GLY A 246 7.07 -15.02 3.86
N VAL A 247 7.87 -14.80 2.81
CA VAL A 247 8.15 -13.47 2.24
C VAL A 247 6.89 -12.83 1.64
N PHE A 248 6.11 -13.60 0.87
CA PHE A 248 4.87 -13.07 0.29
C PHE A 248 3.81 -12.78 1.37
N GLN A 249 3.73 -13.60 2.43
CA GLN A 249 2.84 -13.31 3.57
C GLN A 249 3.26 -12.07 4.37
N LEU A 250 4.55 -11.78 4.49
CA LEU A 250 5.04 -10.52 5.04
C LEU A 250 4.61 -9.33 4.16
N GLY A 251 4.66 -9.46 2.82
CA GLY A 251 4.11 -8.47 1.90
C GLY A 251 2.59 -8.27 2.03
N VAL A 252 1.83 -9.36 2.19
CA VAL A 252 0.39 -9.36 2.47
C VAL A 252 0.09 -8.66 3.81
N CYS A 253 0.90 -8.91 4.85
CA CYS A 253 0.81 -8.24 6.16
C CYS A 253 0.96 -6.71 6.04
N VAL A 254 2.08 -6.25 5.45
CA VAL A 254 2.36 -4.81 5.25
C VAL A 254 1.25 -4.12 4.45
N LYS A 255 0.71 -4.79 3.42
CA LYS A 255 -0.36 -4.21 2.59
C LYS A 255 -1.75 -4.31 3.24
N SER A 256 -2.03 -5.33 4.05
CA SER A 256 -3.26 -5.40 4.86
C SER A 256 -3.35 -4.22 5.84
N TYR A 257 -2.23 -3.81 6.45
CA TYR A 257 -2.19 -2.56 7.21
C TYR A 257 -2.52 -1.33 6.36
N ARG A 258 -2.17 -1.31 5.07
CA ARG A 258 -2.56 -0.22 4.14
C ARG A 258 -4.04 -0.24 3.76
N SER A 259 -4.65 -1.42 3.74
CA SER A 259 -6.10 -1.62 3.55
C SER A 259 -6.89 -1.50 4.87
N MET A 260 -6.28 -0.93 5.92
CA MET A 260 -6.86 -0.73 7.25
C MET A 260 -7.35 -2.00 7.96
N ASP A 261 -6.81 -3.16 7.60
CA ASP A 261 -7.21 -4.47 8.10
C ASP A 261 -6.17 -5.02 9.09
N THR A 262 -6.30 -4.61 10.37
CA THR A 262 -5.39 -5.03 11.44
C THR A 262 -5.41 -6.54 11.68
N LEU A 263 -6.55 -7.19 11.49
CA LEU A 263 -6.74 -8.61 11.82
C LEU A 263 -6.13 -9.51 10.74
N ALA A 264 -6.34 -9.23 9.46
CA ALA A 264 -5.64 -9.95 8.39
C ALA A 264 -4.13 -9.63 8.40
N ALA A 265 -3.75 -8.38 8.68
CA ALA A 265 -2.32 -8.03 8.80
C ALA A 265 -1.62 -8.85 9.89
N THR A 266 -2.22 -8.92 11.08
CA THR A 266 -1.71 -9.74 12.19
C THR A 266 -1.69 -11.22 11.83
N PHE A 267 -2.74 -11.73 11.18
CA PHE A 267 -2.83 -13.14 10.76
C PHE A 267 -1.68 -13.52 9.82
N TYR A 268 -1.44 -12.72 8.77
CA TYR A 268 -0.39 -13.01 7.80
C TYR A 268 1.03 -12.73 8.32
N GLY A 269 1.19 -11.83 9.30
CA GLY A 269 2.42 -11.74 10.09
C GLY A 269 2.69 -13.03 10.87
N PHE A 270 1.69 -13.54 11.58
CA PHE A 270 1.80 -14.80 12.33
C PHE A 270 2.04 -16.03 11.44
N THR A 271 1.36 -16.18 10.30
CA THR A 271 1.64 -17.30 9.38
C THR A 271 3.04 -17.20 8.79
N SER A 272 3.55 -15.98 8.51
CA SER A 272 4.91 -15.75 8.02
C SER A 272 5.98 -16.25 9.02
N ILE A 273 5.81 -15.99 10.33
CA ILE A 273 6.68 -16.55 11.40
C ILE A 273 6.72 -18.09 11.32
N LEU A 274 5.56 -18.74 11.20
CA LEU A 274 5.49 -20.20 11.04
C LEU A 274 6.25 -20.67 9.80
N ARG A 275 6.04 -20.04 8.63
CA ARG A 275 6.69 -20.47 7.38
C ARG A 275 8.22 -20.35 7.43
N PHE A 276 8.76 -19.28 8.00
CA PHE A 276 10.20 -19.13 8.19
C PHE A 276 10.77 -20.16 9.17
N THR A 277 10.07 -20.40 10.27
CA THR A 277 10.42 -21.40 11.30
C THR A 277 10.44 -22.82 10.71
N GLU A 278 9.41 -23.21 9.97
CA GLU A 278 9.31 -24.50 9.29
C GLU A 278 10.44 -24.69 8.26
N GLY A 279 10.70 -23.67 7.44
CA GLY A 279 11.77 -23.70 6.44
C GLY A 279 13.15 -23.85 7.07
N TYR A 280 13.45 -23.13 8.15
CA TYR A 280 14.73 -23.29 8.86
C TYR A 280 14.84 -24.65 9.58
N THR A 281 13.74 -25.14 10.14
CA THR A 281 13.67 -26.49 10.72
C THR A 281 14.04 -27.56 9.68
N ALA A 282 13.48 -27.47 8.47
CA ALA A 282 13.82 -28.38 7.37
C ALA A 282 15.27 -28.19 6.85
N LEU A 283 15.79 -26.95 6.86
CA LEU A 283 17.15 -26.64 6.45
C LEU A 283 18.21 -27.27 7.36
N VAL A 284 18.00 -27.23 8.68
CA VAL A 284 19.04 -27.66 9.63
C VAL A 284 18.93 -29.13 10.03
N VAL A 285 17.75 -29.75 9.92
CA VAL A 285 17.64 -31.24 9.92
C VAL A 285 18.56 -31.83 8.83
N HIS A 286 18.70 -31.18 7.69
CA HIS A 286 19.59 -31.59 6.60
C HIS A 286 21.09 -31.38 6.93
N PHE A 287 21.47 -30.27 7.59
CA PHE A 287 22.88 -30.00 7.92
C PHE A 287 23.40 -30.73 9.17
N THR A 288 22.56 -30.99 10.17
CA THR A 288 22.98 -31.55 11.47
C THR A 288 22.61 -33.01 11.67
N ASN A 289 21.69 -33.56 10.87
CA ASN A 289 21.01 -34.84 11.10
C ASN A 289 20.31 -34.97 12.47
N GLN A 290 20.16 -33.87 13.22
CA GLN A 290 19.42 -33.83 14.48
C GLN A 290 18.00 -33.33 14.23
N VAL A 291 17.02 -33.92 14.92
CA VAL A 291 15.62 -33.47 14.87
C VAL A 291 15.40 -32.46 16.01
N PRO A 292 15.10 -31.18 15.70
CA PRO A 292 15.16 -30.13 16.71
C PRO A 292 13.92 -30.10 17.60
N TYR A 293 14.13 -29.78 18.88
CA TYR A 293 13.06 -29.71 19.86
C TYR A 293 12.29 -28.38 19.80
N SER A 294 10.95 -28.47 19.85
CA SER A 294 10.03 -27.35 19.95
C SER A 294 9.63 -27.12 21.42
N PRO A 295 9.97 -25.97 22.03
CA PRO A 295 9.47 -25.58 23.34
C PRO A 295 7.95 -25.62 23.41
N VAL A 296 7.35 -26.57 24.13
CA VAL A 296 5.88 -26.72 24.23
C VAL A 296 5.12 -25.41 24.56
N PRO A 297 5.65 -24.47 25.38
CA PRO A 297 5.00 -23.17 25.59
C PRO A 297 4.80 -22.34 24.31
N PHE A 298 5.70 -22.42 23.33
CA PHE A 298 5.63 -21.64 22.08
C PHE A 298 4.38 -21.97 21.24
N PRO A 299 4.16 -23.21 20.75
CA PRO A 299 3.00 -23.53 19.93
C PRO A 299 1.68 -23.45 20.73
N VAL A 300 1.69 -23.70 22.05
CA VAL A 300 0.50 -23.49 22.91
C VAL A 300 0.12 -22.00 22.95
N VAL A 301 1.07 -21.11 23.21
CA VAL A 301 0.79 -19.66 23.21
C VAL A 301 0.43 -19.18 21.79
N PHE A 302 1.05 -19.73 20.75
CA PHE A 302 0.71 -19.41 19.37
C PHE A 302 -0.74 -19.82 19.03
N SER A 303 -1.21 -20.98 19.50
CA SER A 303 -2.60 -21.40 19.30
C SER A 303 -3.58 -20.46 20.00
N VAL A 304 -3.24 -19.95 21.19
CA VAL A 304 -4.06 -18.94 21.90
C VAL A 304 -4.13 -17.62 21.13
N LEU A 305 -3.01 -17.13 20.58
CA LEU A 305 -2.99 -15.90 19.76
C LEU A 305 -3.82 -16.06 18.48
N PHE A 306 -3.70 -17.18 17.75
CA PHE A 306 -4.56 -17.47 16.60
C PHE A 306 -6.04 -17.62 16.99
N PHE A 307 -6.35 -18.20 18.16
CA PHE A 307 -7.72 -18.37 18.63
C PHE A 307 -8.39 -17.04 18.97
N ILE A 308 -7.68 -16.13 19.67
CA ILE A 308 -8.15 -14.75 19.89
C ILE A 308 -8.39 -14.06 18.55
N LEU A 309 -7.44 -14.18 17.61
CA LEU A 309 -7.57 -13.57 16.30
C LEU A 309 -8.78 -14.11 15.50
N ALA A 310 -9.08 -15.40 15.62
CA ALA A 310 -10.28 -16.02 15.04
C ALA A 310 -11.58 -15.49 15.67
N LEU A 311 -11.65 -15.38 17.01
CA LEU A 311 -12.80 -14.80 17.72
C LEU A 311 -13.08 -13.36 17.25
N PHE A 312 -12.05 -12.55 17.08
CA PHE A 312 -12.19 -11.17 16.59
C PHE A 312 -12.52 -11.10 15.10
N ASN A 313 -12.07 -12.05 14.27
CA ASN A 313 -12.45 -12.16 12.86
C ASN A 313 -13.90 -12.62 12.60
N LEU A 314 -14.66 -13.01 13.65
CA LEU A 314 -16.09 -13.33 13.55
C LEU A 314 -16.96 -12.14 13.08
N GLN A 315 -16.42 -10.91 13.07
CA GLN A 315 -17.05 -9.77 12.39
C GLN A 315 -17.02 -9.88 10.86
N GLY A 316 -15.92 -10.39 10.29
CA GLY A 316 -15.70 -10.49 8.84
C GLY A 316 -16.39 -11.69 8.18
N GLY A 317 -16.60 -12.77 8.95
CA GLY A 317 -17.40 -13.91 8.51
C GLY A 317 -17.07 -15.21 9.23
N PHE A 318 -18.06 -16.10 9.27
CA PHE A 318 -17.93 -17.43 9.87
C PHE A 318 -16.94 -18.31 9.09
N VAL A 319 -16.92 -18.20 7.75
CA VAL A 319 -15.96 -18.91 6.88
C VAL A 319 -14.50 -18.57 7.25
N ASN A 320 -14.18 -17.29 7.38
CA ASN A 320 -12.83 -16.83 7.76
C ASN A 320 -12.47 -17.24 9.20
N THR A 321 -13.47 -17.30 10.09
CA THR A 321 -13.28 -17.78 11.47
C THR A 321 -12.90 -19.26 11.49
N ILE A 322 -13.67 -20.13 10.83
CA ILE A 322 -13.36 -21.57 10.71
C ILE A 322 -11.98 -21.76 10.06
N TYR A 323 -11.67 -21.00 9.02
CA TYR A 323 -10.37 -21.07 8.35
C TYR A 323 -9.20 -20.83 9.31
N GLN A 324 -9.29 -19.82 10.18
CA GLN A 324 -8.26 -19.52 11.18
C GLN A 324 -8.19 -20.57 12.30
N LEU A 325 -9.28 -21.26 12.63
CA LEU A 325 -9.27 -22.35 13.61
C LEU A 325 -8.44 -23.57 13.15
N PHE A 326 -8.22 -23.77 11.84
CA PHE A 326 -7.26 -24.79 11.39
C PHE A 326 -5.81 -24.44 11.78
N PHE A 327 -5.45 -23.16 11.88
CA PHE A 327 -4.12 -22.73 12.34
C PHE A 327 -3.98 -22.89 13.86
N VAL A 328 -5.06 -22.71 14.62
CA VAL A 328 -5.14 -23.08 16.05
C VAL A 328 -4.89 -24.59 16.21
N ALA A 329 -5.59 -25.42 15.44
CA ALA A 329 -5.42 -26.87 15.45
C ALA A 329 -4.01 -27.32 15.04
N TYR A 330 -3.39 -26.63 14.06
CA TYR A 330 -2.01 -26.93 13.64
C TYR A 330 -1.00 -26.61 14.74
N CYS A 331 -1.17 -25.49 15.43
CA CYS A 331 -0.33 -25.15 16.59
C CYS A 331 -0.53 -26.17 17.74
N ILE A 332 -1.76 -26.62 18.01
CA ILE A 332 -2.02 -27.69 18.99
C ILE A 332 -1.37 -29.02 18.59
N ALA A 333 -1.36 -29.37 17.29
CA ALA A 333 -0.66 -30.55 16.80
C ALA A 333 0.86 -30.46 17.02
N ILE A 334 1.49 -29.32 16.73
CA ILE A 334 2.92 -29.07 17.02
C ILE A 334 3.19 -29.17 18.53
N ALA A 335 2.30 -28.67 19.38
CA ALA A 335 2.44 -28.78 20.84
C ALA A 335 2.36 -30.22 21.36
N SER A 336 1.61 -31.09 20.66
CA SER A 336 1.43 -32.50 21.02
C SER A 336 2.60 -33.38 20.57
N GLU A 337 3.28 -33.02 19.48
CA GLU A 337 4.39 -33.78 18.89
C GLU A 337 5.73 -32.96 18.90
N PRO A 338 6.18 -32.42 20.06
CA PRO A 338 7.20 -31.36 20.14
C PRO A 338 8.62 -31.76 19.68
N GLN A 339 8.86 -33.05 19.41
CA GLN A 339 10.13 -33.54 18.88
C GLN A 339 10.22 -33.51 17.34
N SER A 340 9.14 -33.19 16.61
CA SER A 340 9.23 -32.93 15.16
C SER A 340 8.00 -32.21 14.61
N PHE A 341 8.22 -31.11 13.89
CA PHE A 341 7.18 -30.39 13.13
C PHE A 341 6.53 -31.23 12.02
N PHE A 342 7.09 -32.38 11.68
CA PHE A 342 6.79 -33.16 10.48
C PHE A 342 6.32 -34.58 10.80
N GLN A 343 5.64 -34.77 11.94
CA GLN A 343 4.98 -36.04 12.29
C GLN A 343 3.59 -36.15 11.63
N ARG A 344 2.96 -37.33 11.73
CA ARG A 344 1.70 -37.62 11.03
C ARG A 344 0.53 -36.77 11.53
N GLY A 345 0.52 -36.38 12.81
CA GLY A 345 -0.50 -35.48 13.37
C GLY A 345 -0.43 -34.09 12.74
N THR A 346 0.74 -33.45 12.78
CA THR A 346 0.95 -32.11 12.17
C THR A 346 0.68 -32.10 10.66
N GLN A 347 1.13 -33.13 9.93
CA GLN A 347 0.88 -33.29 8.49
C GLN A 347 -0.61 -33.46 8.17
N GLY A 348 -1.36 -34.17 9.02
CA GLY A 348 -2.80 -34.35 8.84
C GLY A 348 -3.57 -33.03 8.92
N VAL A 349 -3.18 -32.14 9.84
CA VAL A 349 -3.78 -30.79 9.91
C VAL A 349 -3.35 -29.93 8.71
N GLN A 350 -2.13 -30.09 8.19
CA GLN A 350 -1.72 -29.39 6.96
C GLN A 350 -2.50 -29.87 5.71
N ALA A 351 -2.84 -31.15 5.61
CA ALA A 351 -3.74 -31.64 4.56
C ALA A 351 -5.14 -30.98 4.67
N ALA A 352 -5.65 -30.76 5.89
CA ALA A 352 -6.89 -30.03 6.11
C ALA A 352 -6.77 -28.53 5.77
N ILE A 353 -5.65 -27.88 6.12
CA ILE A 353 -5.36 -26.48 5.73
C ILE A 353 -5.27 -26.33 4.21
N PHE A 354 -4.72 -27.31 3.48
CA PHE A 354 -4.67 -27.30 2.02
C PHE A 354 -6.09 -27.25 1.42
N VAL A 355 -6.97 -28.18 1.81
CA VAL A 355 -8.37 -28.21 1.35
C VAL A 355 -9.14 -26.96 1.75
N ALA A 356 -8.99 -26.51 3.00
CA ALA A 356 -9.65 -25.29 3.49
C ALA A 356 -9.15 -24.03 2.75
N SER A 357 -7.86 -23.94 2.45
CA SER A 357 -7.28 -22.83 1.69
C SER A 357 -7.80 -22.78 0.26
N ALA A 358 -7.94 -23.93 -0.42
CA ALA A 358 -8.50 -23.99 -1.76
C ALA A 358 -9.97 -23.50 -1.81
N PHE A 359 -10.79 -23.90 -0.84
CA PHE A 359 -12.18 -23.47 -0.72
C PHE A 359 -12.31 -21.96 -0.41
N VAL A 360 -11.53 -21.48 0.56
CA VAL A 360 -11.51 -20.05 0.94
C VAL A 360 -10.95 -19.19 -0.19
N LEU A 361 -9.96 -19.66 -0.94
CA LEU A 361 -9.42 -18.98 -2.12
C LEU A 361 -10.50 -18.75 -3.17
N PHE A 362 -11.27 -19.78 -3.53
CA PHE A 362 -12.36 -19.67 -4.49
C PHE A 362 -13.43 -18.66 -4.05
N ILE A 363 -13.88 -18.74 -2.80
CA ILE A 363 -14.87 -17.79 -2.24
C ILE A 363 -14.31 -16.36 -2.23
N THR A 364 -13.04 -16.17 -1.87
CA THR A 364 -12.40 -14.85 -1.78
C THR A 364 -12.27 -14.21 -3.16
N LEU A 365 -11.73 -14.94 -4.14
CA LEU A 365 -11.64 -14.51 -5.54
C LEU A 365 -13.01 -14.13 -6.10
N TYR A 366 -14.01 -15.01 -5.93
CA TYR A 366 -15.36 -14.77 -6.45
C TYR A 366 -16.02 -13.55 -5.78
N ASN A 367 -15.88 -13.38 -4.46
CA ASN A 367 -16.46 -12.24 -3.74
C ASN A 367 -15.75 -10.90 -3.98
N MET A 368 -14.54 -10.91 -4.53
CA MET A 368 -13.83 -9.72 -5.00
C MET A 368 -14.24 -9.32 -6.43
N ALA A 369 -14.55 -10.28 -7.30
CA ALA A 369 -14.76 -10.04 -8.73
C ALA A 369 -16.22 -10.13 -9.21
N SER A 370 -17.11 -10.78 -8.45
CA SER A 370 -18.54 -10.89 -8.75
C SER A 370 -19.36 -9.82 -8.02
N SER A 371 -20.39 -9.30 -8.68
CA SER A 371 -21.44 -8.49 -8.04
C SER A 371 -22.30 -9.31 -7.07
N ASN A 372 -22.56 -10.58 -7.43
CA ASN A 372 -23.29 -11.54 -6.61
C ASN A 372 -22.30 -12.22 -5.66
N LYS A 373 -22.37 -11.92 -4.36
CA LYS A 373 -21.41 -12.45 -3.37
C LYS A 373 -21.92 -13.72 -2.69
N ILE A 374 -21.06 -14.73 -2.61
CA ILE A 374 -21.26 -15.95 -1.81
C ILE A 374 -21.33 -15.54 -0.32
N PRO A 375 -22.37 -15.96 0.43
CA PRO A 375 -22.54 -15.56 1.83
C PRO A 375 -21.47 -16.19 2.74
N THR A 376 -20.60 -15.37 3.32
CA THR A 376 -19.53 -15.79 4.25
C THR A 376 -19.96 -15.88 5.72
N GLY A 377 -21.23 -15.59 6.03
CA GLY A 377 -21.72 -15.40 7.40
C GLY A 377 -21.34 -14.06 8.05
N ALA A 378 -20.93 -13.06 7.25
CA ALA A 378 -20.62 -11.72 7.73
C ALA A 378 -21.79 -11.10 8.52
N GLY A 379 -21.49 -10.37 9.60
CA GLY A 379 -22.50 -9.74 10.46
C GLY A 379 -23.06 -10.61 11.58
N PHE A 380 -22.70 -11.89 11.69
CA PHE A 380 -23.12 -12.75 12.82
C PHE A 380 -22.75 -12.12 14.19
N LEU A 381 -21.48 -11.71 14.38
CA LEU A 381 -21.04 -11.05 15.61
C LEU A 381 -21.79 -9.72 15.86
N LYS A 382 -22.10 -8.96 14.79
CA LYS A 382 -22.88 -7.73 14.90
C LYS A 382 -24.29 -7.99 15.41
N ASN A 383 -24.96 -9.04 14.93
CA ASN A 383 -26.30 -9.43 15.37
C ASN A 383 -26.32 -10.00 16.80
N LEU A 384 -25.23 -10.66 17.22
CA LEU A 384 -25.04 -11.15 18.58
C LEU A 384 -24.82 -9.98 19.55
N LEU A 385 -23.88 -9.08 19.25
CA LEU A 385 -23.54 -7.94 20.10
C LEU A 385 -24.60 -6.83 20.12
N ALA A 386 -25.43 -6.71 19.09
CA ALA A 386 -26.59 -5.80 19.07
C ALA A 386 -27.62 -6.10 20.17
N ARG A 387 -27.54 -7.27 20.83
CA ARG A 387 -28.32 -7.60 22.04
C ARG A 387 -27.72 -7.00 23.33
N SER A 388 -26.61 -6.26 23.23
CA SER A 388 -25.88 -5.71 24.38
C SER A 388 -25.51 -4.23 24.18
N ASN A 389 -25.96 -3.36 25.09
CA ASN A 389 -25.66 -1.93 25.03
C ASN A 389 -24.21 -1.57 25.41
N ARG A 390 -23.38 -2.57 25.80
CA ARG A 390 -22.01 -2.37 26.30
C ARG A 390 -20.94 -2.49 25.22
N PHE A 391 -21.17 -3.31 24.19
CA PHE A 391 -20.16 -3.68 23.19
C PHE A 391 -20.55 -3.21 21.78
N VAL A 392 -20.42 -1.91 21.54
CA VAL A 392 -20.65 -1.32 20.21
C VAL A 392 -19.39 -1.49 19.36
N LEU A 393 -19.45 -2.42 18.39
CA LEU A 393 -18.39 -2.61 17.38
C LEU A 393 -18.06 -1.30 16.65
N GLN A 394 -16.78 -1.07 16.37
CA GLN A 394 -16.37 -0.07 15.40
C GLN A 394 -16.94 -0.43 14.03
N THR A 395 -17.60 0.55 13.42
CA THR A 395 -18.05 0.49 12.03
C THR A 395 -16.90 0.99 11.17
N ASN A 396 -16.58 0.31 10.05
CA ASN A 396 -15.60 0.79 9.06
C ASN A 396 -16.10 2.08 8.37
N SER A 397 -15.96 3.21 9.07
CA SER A 397 -16.16 4.57 8.59
C SER A 397 -14.82 5.20 8.30
N LYS A 398 -14.70 5.96 7.20
CA LYS A 398 -13.43 6.51 6.70
C LYS A 398 -12.65 7.37 7.72
N ASP A 399 -13.33 7.90 8.73
CA ASP A 399 -12.76 8.74 9.79
C ASP A 399 -12.01 7.97 10.90
N LEU A 400 -12.04 6.63 10.92
CA LEU A 400 -11.61 5.81 12.07
C LEU A 400 -10.11 5.91 12.42
N HIS A 401 -9.28 6.26 11.44
CA HIS A 401 -7.82 6.18 11.53
C HIS A 401 -7.13 7.47 11.09
N ALA A 402 -7.72 8.62 11.42
CA ALA A 402 -7.09 9.93 11.30
C ALA A 402 -5.67 9.91 11.93
N PRO A 403 -4.59 10.03 11.13
CA PRO A 403 -3.24 9.95 11.65
C PRO A 403 -2.94 11.16 12.52
N TYR A 404 -2.37 10.94 13.70
CA TYR A 404 -2.17 11.96 14.75
C TYR A 404 -1.47 13.23 14.25
N LEU A 405 -0.60 13.07 13.24
CA LEU A 405 0.12 14.13 12.53
C LEU A 405 -0.06 14.05 11.00
N GLY A 406 -1.20 13.62 10.46
CA GLY A 406 -1.53 13.80 9.03
C GLY A 406 -0.83 12.87 8.02
N TYR A 407 0.13 12.02 8.42
CA TYR A 407 1.06 11.36 7.48
C TYR A 407 0.75 9.92 7.03
N SER A 408 -0.19 9.20 7.65
CA SER A 408 -0.31 7.74 7.42
C SER A 408 -1.48 7.28 6.56
N LYS A 409 -1.17 6.26 5.73
CA LYS A 409 -2.15 5.39 5.06
C LYS A 409 -2.12 3.97 5.65
N TYR A 410 -1.80 3.81 6.94
CA TYR A 410 -1.68 2.51 7.61
C TYR A 410 -2.50 2.43 8.92
N ALA A 411 -3.13 1.27 9.15
CA ALA A 411 -3.72 0.85 10.42
C ALA A 411 -2.67 0.62 11.52
N ASP A 412 -3.12 0.34 12.74
CA ASP A 412 -2.24 0.27 13.91
C ASP A 412 -1.53 -1.10 14.05
N ALA A 413 -0.20 -1.08 14.15
CA ALA A 413 0.64 -2.27 14.16
C ALA A 413 0.99 -2.80 15.55
N GLU A 414 0.55 -2.12 16.62
CA GLU A 414 0.75 -2.56 18.02
C GLU A 414 0.31 -4.00 18.27
N VAL A 415 -0.81 -4.42 17.68
CA VAL A 415 -1.33 -5.79 17.83
C VAL A 415 -0.30 -6.83 17.40
N LEU A 416 0.34 -6.64 16.24
CA LEU A 416 1.37 -7.56 15.76
C LEU A 416 2.67 -7.41 16.56
N GLY A 417 3.09 -6.18 16.90
CA GLY A 417 4.29 -5.94 17.70
C GLY A 417 4.23 -6.61 19.07
N HIS A 418 3.16 -6.38 19.83
CA HIS A 418 2.95 -7.04 21.12
C HIS A 418 2.74 -8.55 20.97
N GLY A 419 2.04 -9.01 19.93
CA GLY A 419 1.92 -10.44 19.60
C GLY A 419 3.26 -11.12 19.33
N CYS A 420 4.16 -10.47 18.58
CA CYS A 420 5.52 -10.95 18.36
C CYS A 420 6.37 -10.92 19.64
N SER A 421 6.16 -9.95 20.54
CA SER A 421 6.81 -9.94 21.87
C SER A 421 6.30 -11.08 22.77
N VAL A 422 5.00 -11.41 22.74
CA VAL A 422 4.45 -12.60 23.42
C VAL A 422 5.13 -13.86 22.91
N LEU A 423 5.19 -14.05 21.58
CA LEU A 423 5.83 -15.21 20.98
C LEU A 423 7.31 -15.31 21.38
N ALA A 424 8.09 -14.25 21.18
CA ALA A 424 9.52 -14.23 21.52
C ALA A 424 9.77 -14.58 23.00
N ALA A 425 9.01 -13.99 23.92
CA ALA A 425 9.15 -14.27 25.35
C ALA A 425 8.91 -15.76 25.67
N PHE A 426 7.80 -16.34 25.20
CA PHE A 426 7.46 -17.74 25.49
C PHE A 426 8.28 -18.77 24.69
N SER A 427 8.84 -18.41 23.52
CA SER A 427 9.81 -19.25 22.82
C SER A 427 11.11 -19.41 23.63
N ILE A 428 11.55 -18.35 24.33
CA ILE A 428 12.81 -18.35 25.09
C ILE A 428 12.68 -19.08 26.43
N THR A 429 11.52 -19.05 27.09
CA THR A 429 11.29 -19.57 28.46
C THR A 429 11.78 -21.01 28.72
N ALA A 430 11.76 -21.91 27.74
CA ALA A 430 12.24 -23.29 27.91
C ALA A 430 13.65 -23.55 27.33
N SER A 431 14.35 -22.51 26.88
CA SER A 431 15.58 -22.64 26.08
C SER A 431 16.88 -22.45 26.85
N LEU A 432 16.84 -21.75 27.98
CA LEU A 432 18.03 -21.52 28.82
C LEU A 432 18.30 -22.69 29.80
N SER A 433 17.35 -23.63 29.93
CA SER A 433 17.52 -24.84 30.75
C SER A 433 18.34 -25.96 30.09
N SER A 434 18.55 -25.92 28.76
CA SER A 434 19.41 -26.88 28.06
C SER A 434 20.78 -26.24 27.76
N GLY A 435 21.85 -26.92 28.15
CA GLY A 435 23.23 -26.43 27.99
C GLY A 435 23.76 -26.37 26.56
N ASN A 436 22.90 -26.49 25.53
CA ASN A 436 23.28 -26.41 24.12
C ASN A 436 22.22 -25.59 23.35
N PRO A 437 22.51 -24.33 22.95
CA PRO A 437 21.54 -23.47 22.26
C PRO A 437 21.14 -24.00 20.87
N LEU A 438 21.95 -24.85 20.24
CA LEU A 438 21.64 -25.47 18.94
C LEU A 438 20.64 -26.63 19.06
N ALA A 439 20.33 -27.13 20.26
CA ALA A 439 19.33 -28.18 20.46
C ALA A 439 17.88 -27.67 20.33
N ILE A 440 17.66 -26.36 20.53
CA ILE A 440 16.32 -25.72 20.57
C ILE A 440 16.20 -24.78 19.35
N LEU A 441 16.28 -25.42 18.20
CA LEU A 441 16.62 -24.78 16.94
C LEU A 441 15.45 -24.11 16.20
N ILE A 442 14.24 -24.18 16.76
CA ILE A 442 13.09 -23.36 16.34
C ILE A 442 13.26 -21.89 16.74
N LEU A 443 14.03 -21.64 17.78
CA LEU A 443 14.14 -20.35 18.44
C LEU A 443 14.77 -19.21 17.61
N PRO A 444 15.82 -19.41 16.78
CA PRO A 444 16.42 -18.31 16.03
C PRO A 444 15.39 -17.66 15.12
N TRP A 445 14.59 -18.43 14.37
CA TRP A 445 13.69 -17.86 13.37
C TRP A 445 12.32 -17.45 13.92
N ALA A 446 11.85 -18.05 15.02
CA ALA A 446 10.71 -17.50 15.76
C ALA A 446 11.04 -16.08 16.27
N VAL A 447 12.23 -15.88 16.85
CA VAL A 447 12.68 -14.60 17.41
C VAL A 447 13.15 -13.62 16.32
N VAL A 448 13.91 -14.06 15.31
CA VAL A 448 14.42 -13.20 14.22
C VAL A 448 13.29 -12.73 13.29
N SER A 449 12.36 -13.60 12.88
CA SER A 449 11.23 -13.17 12.05
C SER A 449 10.25 -12.30 12.86
N GLY A 450 10.05 -12.61 14.15
CA GLY A 450 9.39 -11.71 15.09
C GLY A 450 10.09 -10.35 15.18
N GLY A 451 11.42 -10.29 15.20
CA GLY A 451 12.22 -9.06 15.19
C GLY A 451 12.05 -8.25 13.90
N VAL A 452 12.07 -8.90 12.74
CA VAL A 452 11.78 -8.26 11.44
C VAL A 452 10.36 -7.68 11.41
N LEU A 453 9.37 -8.39 11.96
CA LEU A 453 8.01 -7.87 12.09
C LEU A 453 7.91 -6.72 13.10
N HIS A 454 8.71 -6.68 14.17
CA HIS A 454 8.83 -5.51 15.04
C HIS A 454 9.42 -4.29 14.31
N LEU A 455 10.44 -4.46 13.46
CA LEU A 455 10.97 -3.37 12.62
C LEU A 455 9.89 -2.80 11.67
N ILE A 456 9.04 -3.67 11.12
CA ILE A 456 7.88 -3.30 10.30
C ILE A 456 6.83 -2.57 11.14
N CYS A 457 6.49 -3.07 12.33
CA CYS A 457 5.54 -2.42 13.24
C CYS A 457 6.04 -1.02 13.67
N GLY A 458 7.33 -0.88 13.97
CA GLY A 458 7.99 0.38 14.27
C GLY A 458 7.99 1.36 13.08
N SER A 459 8.19 0.87 11.87
CA SER A 459 8.10 1.67 10.64
C SER A 459 6.66 2.16 10.37
N VAL A 460 5.66 1.31 10.62
CA VAL A 460 4.23 1.67 10.52
C VAL A 460 3.81 2.67 11.60
N ALA A 461 4.30 2.49 12.84
CA ALA A 461 4.10 3.44 13.93
C ALA A 461 4.73 4.81 13.62
N PHE A 462 5.94 4.84 13.05
CA PHE A 462 6.59 6.07 12.60
C PHE A 462 5.75 6.80 11.56
N ALA A 463 5.26 6.09 10.54
CA ALA A 463 4.37 6.66 9.52
C ALA A 463 3.07 7.24 10.11
N ARG A 464 2.54 6.66 11.21
CA ARG A 464 1.40 7.18 11.99
C ARG A 464 1.71 8.41 12.85
N GLY A 465 2.99 8.77 13.01
CA GLY A 465 3.44 9.86 13.88
C GLY A 465 3.59 9.44 15.35
N LYS A 466 3.58 8.14 15.66
CA LYS A 466 3.88 7.58 16.99
C LYS A 466 5.39 7.47 17.16
N THR A 467 6.02 8.45 17.79
CA THR A 467 7.49 8.53 17.86
C THR A 467 8.10 7.57 18.89
N LEU A 468 7.59 7.55 20.12
CA LEU A 468 8.14 6.74 21.22
C LEU A 468 7.81 5.24 21.04
N GLU A 469 6.59 4.93 20.62
CA GLU A 469 6.13 3.57 20.36
C GLU A 469 6.89 2.96 19.16
N SER A 470 7.15 3.77 18.13
CA SER A 470 8.03 3.40 17.01
C SER A 470 9.45 3.11 17.46
N SER A 471 10.07 4.02 18.24
CA SER A 471 11.42 3.81 18.77
C SER A 471 11.53 2.53 19.61
N THR A 472 10.50 2.22 20.40
CA THR A 472 10.42 0.97 21.18
C THR A 472 10.40 -0.25 20.26
N PHE A 473 9.47 -0.31 19.30
CA PHE A 473 9.37 -1.44 18.38
C PHE A 473 10.61 -1.61 17.49
N ILE A 474 11.25 -0.52 17.05
CA ILE A 474 12.52 -0.58 16.29
C ILE A 474 13.63 -1.13 17.19
N LEU A 475 13.82 -0.59 18.40
CA LEU A 475 14.86 -1.05 19.34
C LEU A 475 14.69 -2.55 19.66
N TYR A 476 13.45 -2.99 19.87
CA TYR A 476 13.14 -4.39 20.21
C TYR A 476 13.29 -5.30 18.98
N GLY A 477 12.97 -4.80 17.78
CA GLY A 477 13.22 -5.51 16.52
C GLY A 477 14.71 -5.74 16.28
N ILE A 478 15.54 -4.71 16.45
CA ILE A 478 17.01 -4.83 16.37
C ILE A 478 17.52 -5.80 17.44
N MET A 479 17.07 -5.68 18.70
CA MET A 479 17.43 -6.59 19.79
C MET A 479 17.10 -8.05 19.43
N TRP A 480 15.84 -8.35 19.08
CA TRP A 480 15.43 -9.72 18.76
C TRP A 480 16.13 -10.28 17.52
N THR A 481 16.31 -9.50 16.47
CA THR A 481 17.04 -9.95 15.26
C THR A 481 18.53 -10.18 15.55
N VAL A 482 19.23 -9.25 16.20
CA VAL A 482 20.68 -9.38 16.45
C VAL A 482 20.98 -10.43 17.53
N TRP A 483 20.25 -10.40 18.65
CA TRP A 483 20.46 -11.35 19.75
C TRP A 483 19.99 -12.75 19.39
N GLY A 484 18.82 -12.91 18.73
CA GLY A 484 18.34 -14.21 18.28
C GLY A 484 19.30 -14.88 17.28
N LEU A 485 19.88 -14.09 16.37
CA LEU A 485 20.87 -14.55 15.39
C LEU A 485 22.22 -14.90 16.03
N THR A 486 22.72 -14.08 16.96
CA THR A 486 24.02 -14.34 17.63
C THR A 486 23.94 -15.48 18.66
N ARG A 487 22.86 -15.57 19.44
CA ARG A 487 22.70 -16.58 20.51
C ARG A 487 22.25 -17.94 20.01
N PHE A 488 21.29 -17.99 19.08
CA PHE A 488 20.70 -19.26 18.63
C PHE A 488 21.09 -19.62 17.18
N GLY A 489 21.48 -18.65 16.36
CA GLY A 489 21.93 -18.88 14.98
C GLY A 489 23.35 -19.47 14.85
N GLY A 490 24.05 -19.71 15.96
CA GLY A 490 25.38 -20.37 15.97
C GLY A 490 26.54 -19.52 15.43
N LEU A 491 26.34 -18.22 15.19
CA LEU A 491 27.32 -17.33 14.56
C LEU A 491 28.52 -16.96 15.44
N TYR A 492 28.45 -17.19 16.75
CA TYR A 492 29.58 -17.10 17.67
C TYR A 492 29.72 -18.44 18.39
N GLY A 493 30.90 -19.07 18.24
CA GLY A 493 31.19 -20.37 18.86
C GLY A 493 31.35 -20.32 20.38
N ASP A 494 31.72 -19.15 20.92
CA ASP A 494 31.78 -18.90 22.36
C ASP A 494 30.60 -18.01 22.76
N VAL A 495 29.68 -18.57 23.55
CA VAL A 495 28.32 -18.01 23.75
C VAL A 495 28.24 -17.00 24.90
N ARG A 496 29.39 -16.68 25.51
CA ARG A 496 29.57 -15.78 26.66
C ARG A 496 30.86 -14.98 26.46
N GLY A 497 30.94 -13.78 27.04
CA GLY A 497 32.14 -12.94 26.95
C GLY A 497 31.89 -11.45 26.96
N LEU A 498 32.96 -10.69 27.21
CA LEU A 498 32.91 -9.23 27.43
C LEU A 498 32.29 -8.46 26.25
N HIS A 499 32.59 -8.85 25.00
CA HIS A 499 32.07 -8.17 23.80
C HIS A 499 30.54 -8.26 23.71
N LEU A 500 29.96 -9.42 24.04
CA LEU A 500 28.51 -9.62 24.08
C LEU A 500 27.87 -8.81 25.22
N ALA A 501 28.50 -8.83 26.41
CA ALA A 501 28.05 -8.06 27.57
C ALA A 501 28.03 -6.54 27.28
N VAL A 502 29.07 -5.98 26.64
CA VAL A 502 29.13 -4.56 26.25
C VAL A 502 28.02 -4.20 25.25
N GLY A 503 27.70 -5.10 24.31
CA GLY A 503 26.55 -4.93 23.42
C GLY A 503 25.23 -4.85 24.19
N ILE A 504 24.98 -5.78 25.11
CA ILE A 504 23.76 -5.81 25.93
C ILE A 504 23.66 -4.57 26.83
N ILE A 505 24.76 -4.14 27.47
CA ILE A 505 24.81 -2.90 28.26
C ILE A 505 24.42 -1.68 27.41
N SER A 506 24.89 -1.62 26.17
CA SER A 506 24.54 -0.53 25.23
C SER A 506 23.03 -0.50 24.95
N PHE A 507 22.41 -1.65 24.70
CA PHE A 507 20.94 -1.75 24.56
C PHE A 507 20.18 -1.43 25.86
N MET A 508 20.72 -1.81 27.03
CA MET A 508 20.13 -1.46 28.33
C MET A 508 20.10 0.06 28.55
N LEU A 509 21.12 0.80 28.11
CA LEU A 509 21.14 2.26 28.20
C LEU A 509 20.07 2.88 27.28
N PHE A 510 19.93 2.41 26.05
CA PHE A 510 18.85 2.85 25.15
C PHE A 510 17.45 2.51 25.70
N ASN A 511 17.25 1.32 26.28
CA ASN A 511 15.95 0.94 26.83
C ASN A 511 15.60 1.69 28.13
N VAL A 512 16.58 2.17 28.91
CA VAL A 512 16.33 3.12 30.01
C VAL A 512 15.76 4.44 29.49
N LEU A 513 16.29 4.98 28.38
CA LEU A 513 15.74 6.19 27.74
C LEU A 513 14.31 5.96 27.23
N VAL A 514 14.04 4.80 26.63
CA VAL A 514 12.69 4.41 26.18
C VAL A 514 11.72 4.27 27.36
N THR A 515 12.15 3.65 28.46
CA THR A 515 11.37 3.50 29.69
C THR A 515 11.07 4.86 30.35
N ALA A 516 12.04 5.78 30.34
CA ALA A 516 11.83 7.16 30.78
C ALA A 516 10.83 7.91 29.88
N GLY A 517 10.89 7.71 28.56
CA GLY A 517 9.89 8.22 27.61
C GLY A 517 8.48 7.65 27.87
N ALA A 518 8.37 6.37 28.22
CA ALA A 518 7.10 5.70 28.48
C ALA A 518 6.33 6.24 29.71
N LEU A 519 7.01 6.90 30.66
CA LEU A 519 6.37 7.63 31.78
C LEU A 519 5.38 8.71 31.31
N PHE A 520 5.62 9.28 30.12
CA PHE A 520 4.80 10.32 29.49
C PHE A 520 3.72 9.76 28.55
N LEU A 521 3.75 8.45 28.23
CA LEU A 521 2.75 7.78 27.40
C LEU A 521 1.56 7.30 28.25
N ASN A 522 1.77 6.25 29.03
CA ASN A 522 0.75 5.58 29.86
C ASN A 522 1.40 4.48 30.72
N LYS A 523 0.66 3.98 31.72
CA LYS A 523 1.19 3.01 32.69
C LYS A 523 1.54 1.67 32.05
N ALA A 524 0.75 1.21 31.08
CA ALA A 524 0.96 -0.09 30.45
C ALA A 524 2.26 -0.11 29.62
N TRP A 525 2.51 0.94 28.84
CA TRP A 525 3.77 1.10 28.09
C TRP A 525 4.99 1.26 29.02
N PHE A 526 4.85 1.93 30.17
CA PHE A 526 5.92 1.95 31.18
C PHE A 526 6.21 0.54 31.75
N ILE A 527 5.17 -0.23 32.10
CA ILE A 527 5.34 -1.59 32.62
C ILE A 527 5.96 -2.51 31.55
N TYR A 528 5.54 -2.39 30.29
CA TYR A 528 6.09 -3.12 29.14
C TYR A 528 7.58 -2.80 28.88
N THR A 529 7.98 -1.54 28.97
CA THR A 529 9.38 -1.11 28.78
C THR A 529 10.29 -1.46 29.95
N PHE A 530 9.77 -1.32 31.19
CA PHE A 530 10.44 -1.78 32.40
C PHE A 530 10.63 -3.30 32.45
N THR A 531 9.62 -4.09 32.07
CA THR A 531 9.75 -5.57 32.05
C THR A 531 10.67 -6.07 30.94
N PHE A 532 10.80 -5.35 29.83
CA PHE A 532 11.85 -5.62 28.85
C PHE A 532 13.27 -5.35 29.41
N GLN A 533 13.44 -4.32 30.25
CA GLN A 533 14.72 -4.06 30.93
C GLN A 533 15.17 -5.24 31.80
N LEU A 534 14.23 -5.94 32.45
CA LEU A 534 14.51 -7.14 33.23
C LEU A 534 15.04 -8.29 32.35
N ILE A 535 14.52 -8.45 31.11
CA ILE A 535 15.07 -9.41 30.14
C ILE A 535 16.50 -9.05 29.76
N LEU A 536 16.80 -7.78 29.51
CA LEU A 536 18.16 -7.35 29.17
C LEU A 536 19.14 -7.60 30.32
N ILE A 537 18.70 -7.44 31.58
CA ILE A 537 19.47 -7.87 32.76
C ILE A 537 19.70 -9.39 32.76
N SER A 538 18.68 -10.20 32.42
CA SER A 538 18.83 -11.65 32.29
C SER A 538 19.88 -12.04 31.24
N PHE A 539 19.85 -11.40 30.08
CA PHE A 539 20.81 -11.64 29.01
C PHE A 539 22.23 -11.19 29.39
N LEU A 540 22.38 -10.08 30.11
CA LEU A 540 23.67 -9.63 30.63
C LEU A 540 24.25 -10.61 31.65
N LEU A 541 23.42 -11.10 32.57
CA LEU A 541 23.83 -12.08 33.58
C LEU A 541 24.25 -13.41 32.92
N ASP A 542 23.57 -13.87 31.88
CA ASP A 542 24.01 -15.07 31.14
C ASP A 542 25.29 -14.82 30.33
N ALA A 543 25.44 -13.67 29.67
CA ALA A 543 26.64 -13.31 28.90
C ALA A 543 27.91 -13.22 29.78
N VAL A 544 27.75 -12.92 31.07
CA VAL A 544 28.81 -12.90 32.10
C VAL A 544 28.92 -14.25 32.85
N GLY A 545 27.98 -15.18 32.66
CA GLY A 545 27.96 -16.49 33.32
C GLY A 545 27.47 -16.47 34.78
N ALA A 546 26.79 -15.40 35.20
CA ALA A 546 26.31 -15.15 36.57
C ALA A 546 24.78 -15.22 36.72
N LEU A 547 24.07 -15.82 35.76
CA LEU A 547 22.60 -15.96 35.78
C LEU A 547 22.12 -16.86 36.93
N PRO A 548 21.27 -16.37 37.86
CA PRO A 548 20.63 -17.20 38.87
C PRO A 548 19.59 -18.12 38.24
N TYR A 549 19.56 -19.39 38.68
CA TYR A 549 18.63 -20.40 38.17
C TYR A 549 17.16 -19.95 38.29
N GLY A 550 16.45 -19.88 37.16
CA GLY A 550 15.03 -19.54 37.09
C GLY A 550 14.71 -18.03 37.13
N TYR A 551 15.71 -17.15 37.27
CA TYR A 551 15.52 -15.70 37.12
C TYR A 551 15.00 -15.36 35.71
N ASP A 552 15.63 -15.97 34.71
CA ASP A 552 15.26 -15.95 33.31
C ASP A 552 13.81 -16.40 33.07
N ILE A 553 13.44 -17.58 33.58
CA ILE A 553 12.10 -18.17 33.43
C ILE A 553 11.04 -17.25 34.05
N GLY A 554 11.30 -16.73 35.25
CA GLY A 554 10.40 -15.79 35.92
C GLY A 554 10.20 -14.50 35.12
N VAL A 555 11.29 -13.93 34.59
CA VAL A 555 11.25 -12.67 33.84
C VAL A 555 10.63 -12.83 32.45
N THR A 556 10.88 -13.91 31.71
CA THR A 556 10.23 -14.14 30.41
C THR A 556 8.72 -14.40 30.57
N ILE A 557 8.30 -15.08 31.64
CA ILE A 557 6.87 -15.22 31.97
C ILE A 557 6.25 -13.85 32.29
N ILE A 558 6.94 -13.00 33.06
CA ILE A 558 6.46 -11.65 33.38
C ILE A 558 6.31 -10.79 32.10
N LEU A 559 7.32 -10.73 31.23
CA LEU A 559 7.19 -9.99 29.96
C LEU A 559 6.10 -10.63 29.06
N GLY A 560 6.01 -11.95 29.02
CA GLY A 560 5.00 -12.67 28.24
C GLY A 560 3.58 -12.29 28.65
N LEU A 561 3.30 -12.24 29.95
CA LEU A 561 2.00 -11.83 30.50
C LEU A 561 1.70 -10.34 30.24
N VAL A 562 2.69 -9.44 30.41
CA VAL A 562 2.52 -8.01 30.12
C VAL A 562 2.30 -7.77 28.62
N SER A 563 3.06 -8.45 27.76
CA SER A 563 2.91 -8.38 26.30
C SER A 563 1.56 -8.95 25.86
N PHE A 564 1.05 -9.98 26.54
CA PHE A 564 -0.28 -10.55 26.27
C PHE A 564 -1.41 -9.61 26.69
N TYR A 565 -1.25 -8.90 27.82
CA TYR A 565 -2.15 -7.82 28.21
C TYR A 565 -2.16 -6.69 27.16
N MET A 566 -0.98 -6.25 26.69
CA MET A 566 -0.86 -5.24 25.63
C MET A 566 -1.51 -5.68 24.33
N PHE A 567 -1.23 -6.91 23.86
CA PHE A 567 -1.86 -7.53 22.69
C PHE A 567 -3.39 -7.51 22.78
N LEU A 568 -3.93 -7.98 23.90
CA LEU A 568 -5.37 -8.05 24.13
C LEU A 568 -6.00 -6.65 24.20
N ALA A 569 -5.36 -5.71 24.90
CA ALA A 569 -5.82 -4.34 25.01
C ALA A 569 -5.84 -3.61 23.65
N SER A 570 -4.79 -3.73 22.83
CA SER A 570 -4.77 -3.15 21.48
C SER A 570 -5.83 -3.78 20.57
N ILE A 571 -6.08 -5.09 20.63
CA ILE A 571 -7.16 -5.75 19.85
C ILE A 571 -8.55 -5.27 20.27
N PHE A 572 -8.84 -5.22 21.57
CA PHE A 572 -10.13 -4.72 22.07
C PHE A 572 -10.32 -3.24 21.67
N ASN A 573 -9.29 -2.41 21.86
CA ASN A 573 -9.36 -0.98 21.58
C ASN A 573 -9.35 -0.63 20.07
N CYS A 574 -8.95 -1.56 19.18
CA CYS A 574 -9.12 -1.43 17.73
C CYS A 574 -10.41 -2.07 17.18
N THR A 575 -11.26 -2.67 18.02
CA THR A 575 -12.50 -3.36 17.61
C THR A 575 -13.77 -2.66 18.12
N PHE A 576 -13.72 -1.96 19.25
CA PHE A 576 -14.88 -1.34 19.90
C PHE A 576 -14.83 0.19 19.87
N LYS A 577 -16.00 0.86 19.80
CA LYS A 577 -16.08 2.33 19.68
C LYS A 577 -15.59 3.10 20.93
N SER A 578 -15.58 2.45 22.08
CA SER A 578 -15.00 2.95 23.32
C SER A 578 -13.92 1.98 23.80
N PRO A 579 -12.80 2.47 24.37
CA PRO A 579 -11.73 1.61 24.86
C PRO A 579 -12.26 0.72 25.99
N GLN A 580 -12.12 -0.59 25.82
CA GLN A 580 -12.63 -1.60 26.77
C GLN A 580 -11.55 -1.99 27.79
N MET A 581 -10.27 -1.82 27.44
CA MET A 581 -9.13 -2.15 28.30
C MET A 581 -8.23 -0.92 28.48
N PRO A 582 -8.01 -0.44 29.71
CA PRO A 582 -7.33 0.84 29.95
C PRO A 582 -5.81 0.69 30.03
N PHE A 583 -5.08 1.33 29.09
CA PHE A 583 -3.62 1.49 29.22
C PHE A 583 -3.20 2.38 30.41
N GLY A 584 -4.15 3.15 30.97
CA GLY A 584 -3.99 4.04 32.14
C GLY A 584 -3.41 5.42 31.79
N ASP A 585 -3.59 6.41 32.69
CA ASP A 585 -2.97 7.73 32.55
C ASP A 585 -1.43 7.68 32.57
N PRO A 586 -0.72 8.57 31.87
CA PRO A 586 0.73 8.74 32.05
C PRO A 586 1.09 9.08 33.51
N PHE A 587 2.26 8.63 33.95
CA PHE A 587 2.79 8.89 35.28
C PHE A 587 3.19 10.36 35.44
N ILE A 588 3.73 10.98 34.38
CA ILE A 588 4.11 12.40 34.36
C ILE A 588 3.29 13.08 33.26
N LYS A 589 2.41 14.00 33.66
CA LYS A 589 1.65 14.84 32.72
C LYS A 589 2.49 16.06 32.34
N LEU A 590 2.91 16.14 31.08
CA LEU A 590 3.58 17.33 30.53
C LEU A 590 2.61 18.51 30.48
N SER A 591 2.91 19.57 31.23
CA SER A 591 2.18 20.84 31.17
C SER A 591 2.20 21.40 29.74
N GLY A 592 1.02 21.54 29.14
CA GLY A 592 0.84 21.90 27.73
C GLY A 592 0.14 20.82 26.91
N PHE A 593 0.18 19.55 27.34
CA PHE A 593 -0.51 18.46 26.65
C PHE A 593 -1.93 18.23 27.22
N GLY A 594 -2.82 19.18 26.94
CA GLY A 594 -4.26 19.11 27.23
C GLY A 594 -4.70 19.81 28.53
N GLY A 595 -5.56 20.82 28.41
CA GLY A 595 -6.42 21.27 29.51
C GLY A 595 -5.86 22.34 30.46
N GLY A 596 -5.10 23.32 29.97
CA GLY A 596 -4.97 24.62 30.65
C GLY A 596 -6.25 25.45 30.47
N LYS A 597 -6.65 26.26 31.46
CA LYS A 597 -7.91 27.04 31.38
C LYS A 597 -7.94 28.13 30.30
N ASP A 598 -6.76 28.54 29.84
CA ASP A 598 -6.55 29.61 28.86
C ASP A 598 -6.19 29.08 27.46
N SER A 599 -6.40 27.78 27.19
CA SER A 599 -5.93 27.11 25.97
C SER A 599 -6.75 27.44 24.71
N CYS A 600 -6.05 27.55 23.57
CA CYS A 600 -6.63 27.56 22.22
C CYS A 600 -7.73 26.48 22.05
N PRO A 601 -9.00 26.85 21.77
CA PRO A 601 -10.09 25.88 21.64
C PRO A 601 -9.98 25.05 20.35
N HIS A 602 -9.82 23.75 20.52
CA HIS A 602 -9.85 22.75 19.45
C HIS A 602 -11.29 22.23 19.27
N LEU A 603 -11.94 22.59 18.16
CA LEU A 603 -13.39 22.44 17.99
C LEU A 603 -13.72 21.63 16.72
N PRO A 604 -14.59 20.59 16.79
CA PRO A 604 -14.82 19.68 15.68
C PRO A 604 -15.52 20.36 14.50
N ALA A 605 -14.87 20.39 13.35
CA ALA A 605 -15.28 21.13 12.16
C ALA A 605 -16.67 20.75 11.63
N ARG A 606 -17.07 19.48 11.80
CA ARG A 606 -18.37 18.94 11.35
C ARG A 606 -19.56 19.30 12.25
N LYS A 607 -19.39 20.21 13.22
CA LYS A 607 -20.49 20.79 14.02
C LYS A 607 -20.67 22.27 13.68
N SER A 608 -21.89 22.66 13.31
CA SER A 608 -22.25 24.05 13.00
C SER A 608 -21.96 25.01 14.16
N SER A 609 -22.23 24.61 15.40
CA SER A 609 -21.91 25.40 16.60
C SER A 609 -20.41 25.62 16.80
N SER A 610 -19.57 24.64 16.43
CA SER A 610 -18.11 24.79 16.47
C SER A 610 -17.58 25.76 15.41
N VAL A 611 -18.18 25.77 14.20
CA VAL A 611 -17.88 26.78 13.17
C VAL A 611 -18.34 28.17 13.62
N GLN A 612 -19.51 28.29 14.26
CA GLN A 612 -20.02 29.55 14.82
C GLN A 612 -19.11 30.09 15.93
N GLN A 613 -18.64 29.25 16.84
CA GLN A 613 -17.72 29.65 17.92
C GLN A 613 -16.37 30.14 17.38
N ILE A 614 -15.82 29.50 16.34
CA ILE A 614 -14.60 29.96 15.65
C ILE A 614 -14.87 31.26 14.87
N ALA A 615 -16.05 31.42 14.27
CA ALA A 615 -16.45 32.66 13.62
C ALA A 615 -16.56 33.84 14.61
N GLU A 616 -17.01 33.59 15.84
CA GLU A 616 -17.07 34.58 16.91
C GLU A 616 -15.67 35.00 17.38
N ILE A 617 -14.75 34.05 17.57
CA ILE A 617 -13.33 34.33 17.88
C ILE A 617 -12.70 35.21 16.78
N MET A 618 -12.91 34.89 15.50
CA MET A 618 -12.41 35.70 14.39
C MET A 618 -13.06 37.10 14.33
N LYS A 619 -14.37 37.21 14.61
CA LYS A 619 -15.07 38.51 14.71
C LYS A 619 -14.53 39.36 15.85
N ASN A 620 -14.05 38.75 16.93
CA ASN A 620 -13.42 39.43 18.05
C ASN A 620 -11.93 39.77 17.80
N GLY A 621 -11.41 39.52 16.60
CA GLY A 621 -10.04 39.83 16.20
C GLY A 621 -9.04 38.70 16.41
N GLY A 622 -9.50 37.49 16.75
CA GLY A 622 -8.67 36.30 16.82
C GLY A 622 -8.28 35.74 15.45
N ILE A 623 -7.25 34.91 15.44
CA ILE A 623 -6.73 34.21 14.27
C ILE A 623 -6.78 32.69 14.49
N CYS A 624 -7.30 31.96 13.51
CA CYS A 624 -7.73 30.58 13.71
C CYS A 624 -7.08 29.61 12.72
N GLY A 625 -6.93 28.35 13.12
CA GLY A 625 -6.61 27.24 12.24
C GLY A 625 -7.85 26.70 11.53
N MET A 626 -7.81 26.57 10.21
CA MET A 626 -8.94 26.13 9.38
C MET A 626 -8.52 24.96 8.45
N PRO A 627 -9.33 23.88 8.33
CA PRO A 627 -9.15 22.83 7.32
C PRO A 627 -9.51 23.34 5.92
N THR A 628 -8.94 22.73 4.88
CA THR A 628 -9.27 23.04 3.48
C THR A 628 -9.28 21.79 2.61
N ASP A 629 -9.68 21.93 1.35
CA ASP A 629 -9.53 20.96 0.26
C ASP A 629 -8.07 20.64 -0.11
N THR A 630 -7.12 21.37 0.49
CA THR A 630 -5.67 21.22 0.33
C THR A 630 -5.03 21.08 1.72
N VAL A 631 -4.23 22.05 2.17
CA VAL A 631 -3.55 22.05 3.48
C VAL A 631 -4.33 22.84 4.54
N TYR A 632 -4.08 22.61 5.82
CA TYR A 632 -4.55 23.49 6.88
C TYR A 632 -3.91 24.89 6.77
N VAL A 633 -4.70 25.91 7.08
CA VAL A 633 -4.31 27.32 6.92
C VAL A 633 -4.63 28.14 8.17
N LEU A 634 -3.89 29.23 8.36
CA LEU A 634 -4.09 30.24 9.40
C LEU A 634 -4.90 31.38 8.79
N VAL A 635 -6.02 31.70 9.41
CA VAL A 635 -7.03 32.65 8.88
C VAL A 635 -7.30 33.81 9.83
N ALA A 636 -7.54 34.99 9.25
CA ALA A 636 -7.99 36.20 9.93
C ALA A 636 -9.14 36.83 9.13
N ALA A 637 -10.12 37.47 9.78
CA ALA A 637 -11.19 38.18 9.07
C ALA A 637 -10.65 39.48 8.46
N CYS A 638 -10.93 39.77 7.18
CA CYS A 638 -10.41 40.96 6.50
C CYS A 638 -10.89 42.27 7.13
N ASN A 639 -12.12 42.29 7.63
CA ASN A 639 -12.72 43.41 8.36
C ASN A 639 -12.15 43.61 9.79
N ARG A 640 -11.07 42.90 10.15
CA ARG A 640 -10.31 43.08 11.41
C ARG A 640 -8.82 43.27 11.08
N PRO A 641 -8.37 44.50 10.73
CA PRO A 641 -6.98 44.77 10.33
C PRO A 641 -5.92 44.29 11.32
N GLN A 642 -6.21 44.40 12.63
CA GLN A 642 -5.34 43.91 13.70
C GLN A 642 -5.16 42.38 13.67
N ALA A 643 -6.20 41.62 13.29
CA ALA A 643 -6.13 40.17 13.17
C ALA A 643 -5.29 39.76 11.94
N VAL A 644 -5.46 40.45 10.81
CA VAL A 644 -4.64 40.25 9.60
C VAL A 644 -3.17 40.53 9.91
N GLU A 645 -2.87 41.62 10.61
CA GLU A 645 -1.50 41.93 11.05
C GLU A 645 -0.97 40.89 12.05
N LYS A 646 -1.78 40.39 13.00
CA LYS A 646 -1.40 39.31 13.91
C LYS A 646 -1.03 38.05 13.13
N ALA A 647 -1.87 37.59 12.20
CA ALA A 647 -1.63 36.42 11.36
C ALA A 647 -0.34 36.53 10.54
N TYR A 648 -0.05 37.73 10.01
CA TYR A 648 1.21 38.01 9.32
C TYR A 648 2.42 37.96 10.28
N LYS A 649 2.36 38.67 11.43
CA LYS A 649 3.44 38.73 12.43
C LYS A 649 3.77 37.40 13.11
N VAL A 650 2.81 36.48 13.22
CA VAL A 650 3.03 35.11 13.74
C VAL A 650 4.11 34.37 12.96
N LYS A 651 4.21 34.63 11.65
CA LYS A 651 5.23 34.06 10.77
C LYS A 651 6.47 34.94 10.78
N LYS A 652 7.30 34.77 11.82
CA LYS A 652 8.64 35.37 11.90
C LYS A 652 9.36 35.22 10.54
N GLN A 653 9.99 36.30 10.09
CA GLN A 653 10.74 36.42 8.82
C GLN A 653 9.93 36.44 7.49
N ALA A 654 8.59 36.46 7.49
CA ALA A 654 7.77 36.38 6.26
C ALA A 654 7.75 37.62 5.32
N LYS A 655 8.87 38.34 5.14
CA LYS A 655 8.98 39.50 4.21
C LYS A 655 8.70 39.15 2.74
N GLU A 656 8.90 37.89 2.33
CA GLU A 656 8.94 37.46 0.93
C GLU A 656 7.63 36.85 0.40
N ARG A 657 6.65 36.57 1.27
CA ARG A 657 5.40 35.88 0.87
C ARG A 657 4.16 36.55 1.48
N PRO A 658 3.38 37.32 0.69
CA PRO A 658 2.19 37.96 1.19
C PRO A 658 1.04 36.96 1.43
N MET A 659 0.03 37.39 2.18
CA MET A 659 -1.20 36.63 2.39
C MET A 659 -2.09 36.66 1.13
N SER A 660 -3.03 35.70 1.06
CA SER A 660 -4.06 35.59 0.02
C SER A 660 -5.44 35.96 0.58
N LEU A 661 -6.36 36.41 -0.27
CA LEU A 661 -7.74 36.74 0.08
C LEU A 661 -8.66 35.57 -0.31
N TRP A 662 -9.41 35.01 0.63
CA TRP A 662 -10.33 33.91 0.33
C TRP A 662 -11.79 34.33 0.53
N ILE A 663 -12.63 33.86 -0.38
CA ILE A 663 -14.07 34.13 -0.49
C ILE A 663 -14.85 32.80 -0.48
N SER A 664 -16.14 32.83 -0.13
CA SER A 664 -17.03 31.65 -0.15
C SER A 664 -17.81 31.51 -1.46
N SER A 665 -17.88 32.57 -2.25
CA SER A 665 -18.60 32.64 -3.52
C SER A 665 -18.09 33.84 -4.33
N ILE A 666 -18.08 33.73 -5.65
CA ILE A 666 -17.75 34.86 -6.54
C ILE A 666 -18.68 36.07 -6.32
N LYS A 667 -19.90 35.85 -5.80
CA LYS A 667 -20.86 36.90 -5.41
C LYS A 667 -20.35 37.84 -4.31
N GLN A 668 -19.30 37.47 -3.57
CA GLN A 668 -18.61 38.40 -2.66
C GLN A 668 -17.76 39.45 -3.39
N LEU A 669 -17.51 39.26 -4.70
CA LEU A 669 -16.86 40.22 -5.61
C LEU A 669 -17.87 40.98 -6.49
N GLU A 670 -19.18 40.71 -6.40
CA GLU A 670 -20.20 41.41 -7.20
C GLU A 670 -20.13 42.96 -7.07
N PRO A 671 -19.91 43.55 -5.88
CA PRO A 671 -19.77 45.00 -5.71
C PRO A 671 -18.53 45.61 -6.37
N VAL A 672 -17.65 44.78 -6.94
CA VAL A 672 -16.40 45.19 -7.60
C VAL A 672 -16.29 44.61 -9.02
N ARG A 673 -17.39 44.04 -9.53
CA ARG A 673 -17.48 43.37 -10.84
C ARG A 673 -17.07 44.27 -12.00
N ASP A 674 -17.46 45.54 -11.97
CA ASP A 674 -17.14 46.52 -13.03
C ASP A 674 -15.64 46.87 -13.11
N GLN A 675 -14.82 46.43 -12.13
CA GLN A 675 -13.36 46.54 -12.13
C GLN A 675 -12.65 45.23 -12.55
N ILE A 676 -13.41 44.20 -12.94
CA ILE A 676 -12.93 42.89 -13.37
C ILE A 676 -13.42 42.68 -14.82
N SER A 677 -12.54 42.24 -15.72
CA SER A 677 -12.95 42.02 -17.11
C SER A 677 -13.95 40.87 -17.24
N PRO A 678 -14.84 40.87 -18.25
CA PRO A 678 -15.75 39.76 -18.51
C PRO A 678 -15.03 38.41 -18.69
N LEU A 679 -13.87 38.41 -19.36
CA LEU A 679 -13.04 37.22 -19.57
C LEU A 679 -12.50 36.66 -18.25
N LEU A 680 -12.04 37.54 -17.35
CA LEU A 680 -11.55 37.15 -16.03
C LEU A 680 -12.68 36.71 -15.10
N TRP A 681 -13.84 37.36 -15.15
CA TRP A 681 -15.01 36.99 -14.36
C TRP A 681 -15.52 35.59 -14.73
N ASP A 682 -15.71 35.32 -16.03
CA ASP A 682 -16.14 33.99 -16.51
C ASP A 682 -15.09 32.91 -16.20
N PHE A 683 -13.80 33.26 -16.24
CA PHE A 683 -12.73 32.33 -15.85
C PHE A 683 -12.72 32.07 -14.33
N MET A 684 -12.98 33.08 -13.49
CA MET A 684 -13.19 32.88 -12.04
C MET A 684 -14.38 31.97 -11.77
N GLU A 685 -15.52 32.18 -12.43
CA GLU A 685 -16.73 31.37 -12.24
C GLU A 685 -16.55 29.93 -12.74
N ALA A 686 -15.82 29.72 -13.83
CA ALA A 686 -15.49 28.38 -14.34
C ALA A 686 -14.36 27.67 -13.55
N ALA A 687 -13.51 28.42 -12.85
CA ALA A 687 -12.41 27.87 -12.06
C ALA A 687 -12.75 27.61 -10.58
N TRP A 688 -13.90 28.09 -10.08
CA TRP A 688 -14.24 28.03 -8.65
C TRP A 688 -15.67 27.50 -8.36
N PRO A 689 -15.90 26.87 -7.18
CA PRO A 689 -14.94 26.59 -6.11
C PRO A 689 -13.95 25.48 -6.50
N SER A 690 -12.67 25.63 -6.13
CA SER A 690 -11.64 24.60 -6.38
C SER A 690 -10.32 24.85 -5.65
N SER A 691 -9.38 23.93 -5.87
CA SER A 691 -7.97 24.03 -5.47
C SER A 691 -7.10 24.89 -6.40
N ILE A 692 -7.70 25.81 -7.17
CA ILE A 692 -7.03 26.84 -7.96
C ILE A 692 -7.06 28.17 -7.20
N SER A 693 -5.94 28.89 -7.18
CA SER A 693 -5.81 30.26 -6.69
C SER A 693 -5.39 31.17 -7.84
N LEU A 694 -6.09 32.28 -8.03
CA LEU A 694 -5.92 33.18 -9.17
C LEU A 694 -5.26 34.48 -8.71
N VAL A 695 -4.14 34.86 -9.35
CA VAL A 695 -3.43 36.12 -9.08
C VAL A 695 -3.91 37.16 -10.09
N ILE A 696 -4.52 38.24 -9.60
CA ILE A 696 -5.08 39.32 -10.41
C ILE A 696 -4.42 40.66 -10.05
N ALA A 697 -4.64 41.69 -10.88
CA ALA A 697 -4.15 43.03 -10.59
C ALA A 697 -4.74 43.60 -9.29
N ARG A 698 -3.91 44.27 -8.49
CA ARG A 698 -4.33 45.01 -7.29
C ARG A 698 -4.94 46.34 -7.73
N ALA A 699 -6.15 46.66 -7.26
CA ALA A 699 -6.81 47.94 -7.49
C ALA A 699 -7.63 48.36 -6.24
N PRO A 700 -8.18 49.59 -6.17
CA PRO A 700 -8.80 50.12 -4.95
C PRO A 700 -9.98 49.31 -4.41
N TRP A 701 -10.60 48.45 -5.22
CA TRP A 701 -11.68 47.53 -4.80
C TRP A 701 -11.38 46.71 -3.54
N MET A 702 -10.12 46.48 -3.18
CA MET A 702 -9.77 45.75 -1.96
C MET A 702 -10.18 46.44 -0.66
N GLU A 703 -10.37 47.78 -0.69
CA GLU A 703 -10.81 48.56 0.47
C GLU A 703 -12.22 48.17 0.92
N PHE A 704 -13.05 47.67 0.01
CA PHE A 704 -14.41 47.17 0.27
C PHE A 704 -14.45 46.07 1.35
N PHE A 705 -13.36 45.32 1.54
CA PHE A 705 -13.26 44.25 2.54
C PHE A 705 -12.82 44.72 3.94
N GLY A 706 -12.74 46.02 4.18
CA GLY A 706 -12.45 46.60 5.50
C GLY A 706 -11.00 46.45 5.98
N LEU A 707 -10.07 46.27 5.04
CA LEU A 707 -8.65 45.94 5.32
C LEU A 707 -7.84 47.10 5.92
N GLY A 708 -8.13 48.35 5.55
CA GLY A 708 -7.33 49.52 5.95
C GLY A 708 -5.81 49.29 5.81
N ASP A 709 -5.07 49.65 6.86
CA ASP A 709 -3.61 49.51 6.95
C ASP A 709 -3.08 48.08 6.83
N SER A 710 -3.92 47.05 7.02
CA SER A 710 -3.49 45.65 6.88
C SER A 710 -3.50 45.17 5.43
N SER A 711 -4.05 45.96 4.50
CA SER A 711 -4.05 45.65 3.06
C SER A 711 -2.64 45.46 2.49
N LYS A 712 -1.60 46.02 3.11
CA LYS A 712 -0.18 45.83 2.75
C LYS A 712 0.36 44.42 3.03
N TYR A 713 -0.35 43.61 3.82
CA TYR A 713 0.02 42.22 4.13
C TYR A 713 -0.64 41.20 3.19
N ILE A 714 -1.60 41.63 2.36
CA ILE A 714 -2.32 40.78 1.40
C ILE A 714 -1.96 41.21 -0.03
N GLY A 715 -1.53 40.26 -0.85
CA GLY A 715 -0.94 40.54 -2.16
C GLY A 715 0.39 41.32 -2.12
N THR A 716 0.94 41.56 -3.30
CA THR A 716 2.04 42.51 -3.54
C THR A 716 1.47 43.92 -3.75
N PRO A 717 2.30 44.96 -3.97
CA PRO A 717 1.81 46.27 -4.44
C PRO A 717 1.12 46.23 -5.82
N GLN A 718 1.39 45.22 -6.66
CA GLN A 718 0.88 45.12 -8.03
C GLN A 718 -0.26 44.10 -8.20
N SER A 719 -0.32 43.06 -7.37
CA SER A 719 -1.19 41.91 -7.59
C SER A 719 -1.65 41.23 -6.30
N ILE A 720 -2.79 40.53 -6.34
CA ILE A 720 -3.35 39.79 -5.21
C ILE A 720 -3.79 38.38 -5.63
N ALA A 721 -3.48 37.39 -4.80
CA ALA A 721 -3.95 36.02 -4.93
C ALA A 721 -5.32 35.86 -4.26
N ILE A 722 -6.34 35.45 -5.01
CA ILE A 722 -7.68 35.13 -4.53
C ILE A 722 -7.94 33.61 -4.63
N ARG A 723 -8.79 33.05 -3.75
CA ARG A 723 -9.32 31.68 -3.86
C ARG A 723 -10.76 31.57 -3.35
N ASN A 724 -11.58 30.75 -4.01
CA ASN A 724 -12.77 30.15 -3.41
C ASN A 724 -12.54 28.63 -3.25
N PRO A 725 -12.32 28.10 -2.02
CA PRO A 725 -11.96 26.70 -1.80
C PRO A 725 -13.16 25.76 -1.92
N ASP A 726 -12.95 24.56 -2.44
CA ASP A 726 -13.96 23.49 -2.47
C ASP A 726 -14.04 22.73 -1.13
N CYS A 727 -14.32 23.47 -0.05
CA CYS A 727 -14.34 22.94 1.31
C CYS A 727 -15.50 23.52 2.10
N THR A 728 -16.55 22.72 2.31
CA THR A 728 -17.81 23.12 2.97
C THR A 728 -17.60 23.82 4.32
N VAL A 729 -16.63 23.37 5.12
CA VAL A 729 -16.26 23.99 6.41
C VAL A 729 -15.72 25.41 6.21
N ALA A 730 -14.80 25.59 5.27
CA ALA A 730 -14.23 26.90 4.93
C ALA A 730 -15.32 27.83 4.35
N THR A 731 -16.14 27.34 3.43
CA THR A 731 -17.27 28.08 2.85
C THR A 731 -18.24 28.57 3.93
N HIS A 732 -18.58 27.73 4.91
CA HIS A 732 -19.43 28.15 6.04
C HIS A 732 -18.75 29.16 6.97
N LEU A 733 -17.46 29.01 7.28
CA LEU A 733 -16.74 29.98 8.12
C LEU A 733 -16.64 31.36 7.44
N ILE A 734 -16.29 31.38 6.16
CA ILE A 734 -16.19 32.62 5.35
C ILE A 734 -17.58 33.28 5.19
N ASN A 735 -18.64 32.50 4.99
CA ASN A 735 -20.01 33.02 5.02
C ASN A 735 -20.38 33.62 6.38
N ALA A 736 -19.83 33.11 7.49
CA ALA A 736 -20.12 33.59 8.83
C ALA A 736 -19.34 34.86 9.23
N VAL A 737 -18.12 35.07 8.73
CA VAL A 737 -17.24 36.21 9.11
C VAL A 737 -17.04 37.28 8.03
N GLY A 738 -17.37 36.96 6.77
CA GLY A 738 -16.95 37.71 5.58
C GLY A 738 -15.64 37.17 5.00
N PRO A 739 -15.10 37.79 3.92
CA PRO A 739 -13.83 37.39 3.33
C PRO A 739 -12.66 37.39 4.33
N ILE A 740 -11.71 36.48 4.11
CA ILE A 740 -10.63 36.19 5.06
C ILE A 740 -9.24 36.35 4.43
N ALA A 741 -8.28 36.80 5.24
CA ALA A 741 -6.87 36.80 4.91
C ALA A 741 -6.28 35.44 5.31
N VAL A 742 -5.58 34.78 4.39
CA VAL A 742 -5.12 33.39 4.55
C VAL A 742 -3.63 33.25 4.26
N THR A 743 -2.94 32.54 5.16
CA THR A 743 -1.57 32.05 5.00
C THR A 743 -1.47 30.59 5.45
N SER A 744 -0.45 29.85 5.02
CA SER A 744 -0.24 28.47 5.48
C SER A 744 0.08 28.43 6.99
N ALA A 745 -0.45 27.45 7.74
CA ALA A 745 -0.38 27.41 9.21
C ALA A 745 0.94 26.84 9.79
N ASN A 746 2.06 27.11 9.11
CA ASN A 746 3.43 26.74 9.43
C ASN A 746 4.32 27.99 9.58
N PRO A 747 5.37 27.92 10.43
CA PRO A 747 6.51 28.82 10.37
C PRO A 747 7.15 28.89 8.99
N THR A 748 7.78 30.02 8.68
CA THR A 748 8.44 30.27 7.39
C THR A 748 9.54 29.23 7.13
N GLY A 749 9.48 28.55 5.99
CA GLY A 749 10.47 27.54 5.59
C GLY A 749 10.16 26.10 6.00
N GLU A 750 9.21 25.87 6.91
CA GLU A 750 8.79 24.52 7.28
C GLU A 750 7.80 23.90 6.27
N ALA A 751 7.64 22.58 6.31
CA ALA A 751 6.55 21.87 5.62
C ALA A 751 5.15 22.38 6.04
N ASP A 752 4.23 22.42 5.08
CA ASP A 752 2.83 22.82 5.27
C ASP A 752 2.09 21.87 6.23
N THR A 753 1.08 22.41 6.91
CA THR A 753 0.27 21.68 7.87
C THR A 753 -0.82 20.83 7.21
N THR A 754 -0.83 19.52 7.45
CA THR A 754 -1.82 18.56 6.93
C THR A 754 -2.73 17.96 8.01
N HIS A 755 -2.65 18.44 9.27
CA HIS A 755 -3.52 18.00 10.36
C HIS A 755 -3.72 19.13 11.40
N HIS A 756 -4.91 19.22 12.00
CA HIS A 756 -5.23 20.25 12.99
C HIS A 756 -4.26 20.28 14.19
N ASN A 757 -3.80 19.11 14.67
CA ASN A 757 -2.79 19.03 15.73
C ASN A 757 -1.47 19.71 15.35
N GLN A 758 -1.07 19.67 14.07
CA GLN A 758 0.17 20.31 13.62
C GLN A 758 0.07 21.85 13.67
N VAL A 759 -1.14 22.42 13.48
CA VAL A 759 -1.35 23.88 13.56
C VAL A 759 -0.97 24.40 14.95
N TYR A 760 -1.53 23.80 16.00
CA TYR A 760 -1.19 24.18 17.37
C TYR A 760 0.22 23.75 17.76
N ALA A 761 0.69 22.57 17.35
CA ALA A 761 2.06 22.12 17.66
C ALA A 761 3.16 23.03 17.04
N LYS A 762 2.91 23.65 15.88
CA LYS A 762 3.87 24.56 15.21
C LYS A 762 3.72 26.02 15.61
N LEU A 763 2.49 26.49 15.86
CA LEU A 763 2.23 27.90 16.13
C LEU A 763 2.09 28.22 17.62
N GLY A 764 1.66 27.24 18.43
CA GLY A 764 1.43 27.37 19.88
C GLY A 764 0.30 28.36 20.21
N ASP A 765 0.44 29.01 21.37
CA ASP A 765 -0.51 30.00 21.94
C ASP A 765 -0.64 31.31 21.12
N LYS A 766 -0.11 31.33 19.89
CA LYS A 766 -0.30 32.40 18.91
C LYS A 766 -1.63 32.27 18.15
N VAL A 767 -2.28 31.11 18.22
CA VAL A 767 -3.55 30.79 17.55
C VAL A 767 -4.67 30.80 18.57
N ASP A 768 -5.77 31.47 18.25
CA ASP A 768 -6.88 31.72 19.18
C ASP A 768 -8.02 30.68 19.05
N GLY A 769 -7.90 29.71 18.16
CA GLY A 769 -8.82 28.59 17.97
C GLY A 769 -8.47 27.73 16.75
N VAL A 770 -8.85 26.44 16.75
CA VAL A 770 -8.61 25.53 15.62
C VAL A 770 -9.86 24.71 15.32
N LEU A 771 -10.31 24.72 14.06
CA LEU A 771 -11.30 23.77 13.54
C LEU A 771 -10.63 22.43 13.24
N CYS A 772 -11.12 21.35 13.84
CA CYS A 772 -10.55 20.02 13.74
C CYS A 772 -11.39 19.12 12.83
N ASP A 773 -10.87 18.76 11.65
CA ASP A 773 -11.51 17.82 10.69
C ASP A 773 -10.62 16.61 10.35
N GLY A 774 -9.76 16.19 11.29
CA GLY A 774 -8.79 15.12 11.02
C GLY A 774 -7.67 15.58 10.07
N PRO A 775 -7.17 14.70 9.17
CA PRO A 775 -6.18 15.05 8.17
C PRO A 775 -6.78 15.86 7.02
N SER A 776 -5.94 16.66 6.37
CA SER A 776 -6.21 17.18 5.03
C SER A 776 -6.51 16.04 4.04
N PRO A 777 -7.40 16.24 3.04
CA PRO A 777 -7.64 15.25 1.99
C PRO A 777 -6.39 14.94 1.16
N GLU A 778 -5.55 15.96 0.95
CA GLU A 778 -4.37 15.93 0.10
C GLU A 778 -3.17 16.58 0.82
N ASN A 779 -1.95 16.22 0.42
CA ASN A 779 -0.70 16.78 0.98
C ASN A 779 -0.04 17.82 0.06
N ILE A 780 -0.76 18.32 -0.96
CA ILE A 780 -0.27 19.28 -1.95
C ILE A 780 -1.12 20.56 -1.87
N ALA A 781 -0.45 21.72 -1.90
CA ALA A 781 -1.11 23.03 -1.90
C ALA A 781 -1.82 23.36 -3.23
N SER A 782 -2.58 24.46 -3.26
CA SER A 782 -3.31 24.91 -4.45
C SER A 782 -2.40 25.23 -5.65
N THR A 783 -2.93 25.04 -6.86
CA THR A 783 -2.31 25.57 -8.09
C THR A 783 -2.50 27.08 -8.13
N VAL A 784 -1.43 27.84 -8.37
CA VAL A 784 -1.43 29.31 -8.39
C VAL A 784 -1.18 29.80 -9.81
N VAL A 785 -2.20 30.42 -10.38
CA VAL A 785 -2.26 30.91 -11.77
C VAL A 785 -2.04 32.42 -11.78
N ASP A 786 -1.27 32.92 -12.74
CA ASP A 786 -1.14 34.36 -13.01
C ASP A 786 -2.17 34.77 -14.07
N CYS A 787 -3.10 35.64 -13.70
CA CYS A 787 -4.12 36.20 -14.57
C CYS A 787 -3.91 37.71 -14.81
N THR A 788 -2.78 38.29 -14.40
CA THR A 788 -2.50 39.73 -14.58
C THR A 788 -2.40 40.17 -16.05
N LYS A 789 -2.27 39.22 -16.98
CA LYS A 789 -2.22 39.45 -18.45
C LYS A 789 -3.35 38.75 -19.21
N ILE A 790 -4.43 38.36 -18.53
CA ILE A 790 -5.50 37.53 -19.11
C ILE A 790 -6.18 38.18 -20.33
N GLU A 791 -6.29 39.52 -20.35
CA GLU A 791 -6.79 40.30 -21.49
C GLU A 791 -5.97 40.09 -22.78
N ASN A 792 -4.67 39.82 -22.65
CA ASN A 792 -3.78 39.52 -23.78
C ASN A 792 -3.95 38.06 -24.27
N GLY A 793 -4.96 37.33 -23.79
CA GLY A 793 -5.15 35.91 -24.06
C GLY A 793 -4.13 35.01 -23.36
N GLN A 794 -3.47 35.47 -22.29
CA GLN A 794 -2.34 34.78 -21.65
C GLN A 794 -2.53 34.60 -20.15
N ILE A 795 -2.32 33.36 -19.67
CA ILE A 795 -2.20 33.04 -18.24
C ILE A 795 -0.87 32.38 -17.90
N GLY A 796 -0.26 32.79 -16.79
CA GLY A 796 0.98 32.23 -16.24
C GLY A 796 0.73 31.28 -15.07
N PHE A 797 1.81 30.74 -14.48
CA PHE A 797 1.73 29.83 -13.34
C PHE A 797 2.87 30.11 -12.36
N PHE A 798 2.54 30.55 -11.14
CA PHE A 798 3.52 30.69 -10.05
C PHE A 798 3.77 29.36 -9.33
N ARG A 799 2.79 28.44 -9.33
CA ARG A 799 2.93 27.08 -8.78
C ARG A 799 1.94 26.13 -9.43
N VAL A 800 2.39 24.97 -9.88
CA VAL A 800 1.50 23.83 -10.14
C VAL A 800 1.33 23.06 -8.82
N GLY A 801 0.09 22.89 -8.38
CA GLY A 801 -0.29 22.18 -7.16
C GLY A 801 -1.24 21.03 -7.49
N LEU A 802 -2.25 20.82 -6.66
CA LEU A 802 -3.21 19.71 -6.80
C LEU A 802 -3.92 19.65 -8.17
N ILE A 803 -4.14 20.79 -8.85
CA ILE A 803 -4.77 20.83 -10.18
C ILE A 803 -3.69 20.94 -11.28
N PRO A 804 -3.53 19.93 -12.17
CA PRO A 804 -2.51 19.96 -13.22
C PRO A 804 -2.68 21.14 -14.19
N LYS A 805 -1.56 21.68 -14.68
CA LYS A 805 -1.51 22.80 -15.64
C LYS A 805 -2.43 22.60 -16.85
N SER A 806 -2.51 21.38 -17.40
CA SER A 806 -3.38 21.04 -18.53
C SER A 806 -4.87 21.24 -18.25
N LYS A 807 -5.35 20.90 -17.04
CA LYS A 807 -6.76 21.11 -16.66
C LYS A 807 -7.10 22.59 -16.54
N VAL A 808 -6.17 23.41 -16.05
CA VAL A 808 -6.35 24.87 -15.97
C VAL A 808 -6.42 25.49 -17.36
N LEU A 809 -5.49 25.11 -18.26
CA LEU A 809 -5.48 25.57 -19.65
C LEU A 809 -6.77 25.18 -20.39
N GLN A 810 -7.25 23.93 -20.20
CA GLN A 810 -8.50 23.46 -20.81
C GLN A 810 -9.72 24.31 -20.39
N ILE A 811 -9.79 24.75 -19.12
CA ILE A 811 -10.83 25.66 -18.64
C ILE A 811 -10.68 27.03 -19.31
N PHE A 812 -9.46 27.58 -19.32
CA PHE A 812 -9.18 28.90 -19.91
C PHE A 812 -9.51 28.96 -21.41
N GLU A 813 -9.02 27.99 -22.21
CA GLU A 813 -9.35 27.88 -23.64
C GLU A 813 -10.86 27.78 -23.89
N GLY A 814 -11.59 27.07 -23.01
CA GLY A 814 -13.04 26.91 -23.10
C GLY A 814 -13.79 28.23 -22.91
N ILE A 815 -13.30 29.12 -22.04
CA ILE A 815 -13.86 30.46 -21.85
C ILE A 815 -13.38 31.42 -22.96
N GLN A 816 -12.10 31.40 -23.31
CA GLN A 816 -11.53 32.23 -24.38
C GLN A 816 -12.27 31.99 -25.71
N LYS A 817 -12.60 30.73 -26.05
CA LYS A 817 -13.41 30.39 -27.23
C LYS A 817 -14.82 30.99 -27.17
N LYS A 818 -15.49 31.01 -26.02
CA LYS A 818 -16.80 31.70 -25.87
C LYS A 818 -16.69 33.20 -26.14
N HIS A 819 -15.69 33.86 -25.58
CA HIS A 819 -15.46 35.30 -25.77
C HIS A 819 -15.12 35.63 -27.23
N MET A 820 -14.34 34.80 -27.91
CA MET A 820 -14.05 34.96 -29.35
C MET A 820 -15.27 34.79 -30.26
N HIS A 821 -16.26 33.98 -29.89
CA HIS A 821 -17.52 33.85 -30.64
C HIS A 821 -18.60 34.84 -30.16
N GLY A 822 -18.36 35.58 -29.07
CA GLY A 822 -19.33 36.42 -28.37
C GLY A 822 -19.60 37.80 -28.97
N GLN A 823 -19.09 38.11 -30.16
CA GLN A 823 -19.33 39.39 -30.87
C GLN A 823 -20.13 39.25 -32.18
N MET A 824 -20.75 38.09 -32.45
CA MET A 824 -21.79 37.99 -33.47
C MET A 824 -23.17 38.25 -32.87
N ASN A 825 -23.88 39.25 -33.42
CA ASN A 825 -25.28 39.50 -33.09
C ASN A 825 -26.16 38.33 -33.54
N ALA A 826 -27.05 37.84 -32.67
CA ALA A 826 -28.06 36.83 -32.98
C ALA A 826 -29.14 37.28 -34.00
N ALA A 827 -28.93 38.42 -34.67
CA ALA A 827 -29.77 38.98 -35.73
C ALA A 827 -29.21 38.72 -37.14
N PHE A 828 -28.06 38.04 -37.28
CA PHE A 828 -27.39 37.77 -38.56
C PHE A 828 -27.07 36.29 -38.81
N GLU A 829 -27.70 35.37 -38.08
CA GLU A 829 -27.46 33.93 -38.19
C GLU A 829 -28.14 33.27 -39.43
N THR A 830 -28.71 34.07 -40.34
CA THR A 830 -29.45 33.62 -41.54
C THR A 830 -28.67 33.72 -42.85
N ASP A 831 -27.61 34.52 -42.94
CA ASP A 831 -27.02 34.96 -44.22
C ASP A 831 -25.54 34.57 -44.41
N VAL A 832 -25.18 33.34 -44.02
CA VAL A 832 -23.98 32.65 -44.53
C VAL A 832 -24.37 31.26 -45.02
N ALA A 833 -24.48 31.11 -46.33
CA ALA A 833 -24.85 29.84 -46.96
C ALA A 833 -23.65 28.86 -46.98
N ASP A 834 -23.85 27.65 -46.45
CA ASP A 834 -22.96 26.51 -46.61
C ASP A 834 -23.07 25.96 -48.07
N PRO A 835 -22.01 25.98 -48.90
CA PRO A 835 -22.09 25.58 -50.30
C PRO A 835 -22.38 24.09 -50.57
N HIS A 836 -22.47 23.23 -49.54
CA HIS A 836 -22.53 21.79 -49.71
C HIS A 836 -23.73 21.08 -49.04
N ARG A 837 -24.94 21.56 -49.35
CA ARG A 837 -26.18 20.79 -49.10
C ARG A 837 -27.22 20.93 -50.21
N HIS A 838 -27.95 19.83 -50.44
CA HIS A 838 -29.09 19.66 -51.37
C HIS A 838 -28.72 19.68 -52.87
N LEU A 839 -29.26 18.82 -53.76
CA LEU A 839 -30.28 17.74 -53.69
C LEU A 839 -29.70 16.44 -54.36
N THR A 840 -30.35 15.27 -54.49
CA THR A 840 -31.79 14.88 -54.38
C THR A 840 -31.97 13.42 -53.95
N VAL A 841 -33.17 13.06 -53.45
CA VAL A 841 -33.61 11.68 -53.14
C VAL A 841 -34.83 11.28 -53.98
N SER A 842 -34.76 10.15 -54.69
CA SER A 842 -35.92 9.37 -55.21
C SER A 842 -35.39 8.02 -55.77
N GLN A 843 -35.59 6.86 -55.12
CA GLN A 843 -36.73 5.93 -55.31
C GLN A 843 -36.88 5.47 -56.79
N THR A 844 -36.66 4.21 -57.22
CA THR A 844 -37.25 2.92 -56.76
C THR A 844 -36.55 1.66 -57.34
N ASN A 845 -36.67 0.53 -56.62
CA ASN A 845 -36.80 -0.89 -57.03
C ASN A 845 -36.07 -1.58 -58.24
N LEU A 846 -35.74 -2.87 -57.98
CA LEU A 846 -35.68 -4.07 -58.87
C LEU A 846 -34.36 -4.54 -59.53
N SER A 847 -33.94 -5.74 -59.09
CA SER A 847 -33.43 -6.93 -59.82
C SER A 847 -32.16 -6.92 -60.70
N GLU A 848 -31.14 -7.64 -60.18
CA GLU A 848 -30.42 -8.78 -60.81
C GLU A 848 -29.49 -8.64 -62.05
N THR A 849 -28.68 -9.70 -62.26
CA THR A 849 -27.73 -9.98 -63.38
C THR A 849 -26.50 -9.05 -63.49
N GLN A 850 -25.24 -9.55 -63.57
CA GLN A 850 -24.55 -10.28 -64.66
C GLN A 850 -24.38 -9.40 -65.93
N THR A 851 -23.21 -9.27 -66.59
CA THR A 851 -21.99 -10.12 -66.65
C THR A 851 -20.73 -9.34 -67.10
N ASP A 852 -19.57 -9.66 -66.50
CA ASP A 852 -18.29 -10.10 -67.12
C ASP A 852 -17.53 -9.32 -68.25
N SER A 853 -16.22 -9.58 -68.32
CA SER A 853 -15.24 -9.42 -69.44
C SER A 853 -14.57 -8.06 -69.77
N GLY A 854 -13.34 -8.13 -70.33
CA GLY A 854 -12.58 -7.02 -70.99
C GLY A 854 -11.53 -6.30 -70.11
N ILE A 855 -10.25 -6.69 -69.99
CA ILE A 855 -9.13 -6.86 -70.95
C ILE A 855 -8.44 -5.54 -71.41
N SER A 856 -7.35 -5.19 -70.70
CA SER A 856 -6.09 -4.56 -71.21
C SER A 856 -6.15 -3.14 -71.86
N GLN A 857 -5.07 -2.40 -72.17
CA GLN A 857 -3.60 -2.55 -71.98
C GLN A 857 -2.89 -1.16 -72.06
N ASN A 858 -1.56 -1.15 -71.92
CA ASN A 858 -0.59 -0.17 -72.48
C ASN A 858 -0.45 1.25 -71.89
N SER A 859 0.60 1.39 -71.07
CA SER A 859 1.63 2.46 -71.05
C SER A 859 2.30 2.66 -72.45
N PRO A 860 3.14 3.69 -72.78
CA PRO A 860 4.39 3.98 -72.04
C PRO A 860 5.08 5.39 -72.15
N ALA A 861 6.21 5.48 -71.43
CA ALA A 861 7.52 6.10 -71.81
C ALA A 861 7.84 7.62 -71.62
N ASN A 862 8.99 7.84 -70.94
CA ASN A 862 10.07 8.81 -71.25
C ASN A 862 9.86 10.33 -71.00
N SER A 863 10.89 11.14 -70.66
CA SER A 863 12.35 10.88 -70.42
C SER A 863 13.10 12.06 -69.76
N GLN A 864 14.19 11.76 -69.01
CA GLN A 864 15.44 12.56 -68.84
C GLN A 864 15.38 13.96 -68.13
N SER A 865 16.42 14.51 -67.46
CA SER A 865 17.80 14.06 -67.08
C SER A 865 18.46 15.03 -66.05
N SER A 866 19.73 14.76 -65.66
CA SER A 866 20.66 15.52 -64.75
C SER A 866 20.33 15.49 -63.23
N LEU A 867 21.25 15.25 -62.25
CA LEU A 867 22.71 15.51 -62.04
C LEU A 867 23.03 16.97 -61.68
N ASP A 868 23.89 17.34 -60.71
CA ASP A 868 24.81 16.64 -59.77
C ASP A 868 24.54 17.11 -58.30
N LEU A 869 25.00 16.54 -57.17
CA LEU A 869 26.16 15.73 -56.73
C LEU A 869 27.40 16.54 -56.26
N SER A 870 27.57 16.71 -54.93
CA SER A 870 28.88 16.80 -54.22
C SER A 870 28.70 16.77 -52.70
N GLN A 871 29.69 16.20 -51.99
CA GLN A 871 29.91 16.31 -50.54
C GLN A 871 31.13 17.23 -50.30
N HIS A 872 31.32 17.70 -49.07
CA HIS A 872 32.66 17.79 -48.49
C HIS A 872 32.65 17.94 -46.96
N GLU A 873 33.69 17.39 -46.36
CA GLU A 873 33.99 17.25 -44.93
C GLU A 873 35.50 17.65 -44.72
N GLU A 874 36.06 17.96 -43.54
CA GLU A 874 35.57 17.81 -42.15
C GLU A 874 35.21 19.17 -41.44
N GLU A 875 35.82 19.84 -40.42
CA GLU A 875 37.00 19.65 -39.52
C GLU A 875 36.91 20.56 -38.23
N GLU A 876 38.03 20.95 -37.58
CA GLU A 876 38.26 21.47 -36.19
C GLU A 876 38.33 23.03 -36.01
N GLU A 877 38.63 23.75 -34.88
CA GLU A 877 39.16 23.47 -33.50
C GLU A 877 38.90 24.66 -32.49
N GLU A 878 39.17 24.46 -31.18
CA GLU A 878 39.49 25.42 -30.05
C GLU A 878 38.66 26.75 -29.81
N ASP A 879 38.59 27.42 -28.64
CA ASP A 879 39.52 27.52 -27.50
C ASP A 879 38.84 27.94 -26.15
N GLU A 880 39.43 27.45 -25.04
CA GLU A 880 39.71 27.96 -23.67
C GLU A 880 39.03 29.19 -22.96
N SER A 881 39.15 29.42 -21.64
CA SER A 881 39.44 28.58 -20.43
C SER A 881 39.24 29.35 -19.08
N LEU A 882 39.52 28.65 -17.96
CA LEU A 882 39.60 29.06 -16.52
C LEU A 882 38.34 28.93 -15.65
#